data_AF-A0A093YJR3-F1
#
_entry.id   AF-A0A093YJR3-F1
#
_cell.length_a   1.000
_cell.length_b   1.000
_cell.length_c   1.000
_cell.angle_alpha   90.00
_cell.angle_beta   90.00
_cell.angle_gamma   90.00
#
_symmetry.space_group_name_H-M   'P 1'
#
loop_
_entity.id
_entity.type
_entity.pdbx_description
1 polymer ?
#
loop_
_entity_poly.entity_id
_entity_poly.type
_entity_poly.pdbx_seq_one_letter_code
_entity_poly.pdbx_strand_id
1 'polypeptide(L)'
;MAAYSNAQTPELSDRFKGKWFGRQLAETVDEFLLRVPPATTEGSEELQWIWISNPYVPLSPSDEGSENISMMCLQGASMLNELENIKFRLQQKPPQQPAAMTSRDISIARDKTVTSILNLAVEMKITSGKWMLFPPVHEVDHVWSIIGHAVAANQLGTGAKVSPKRQDPETRNRLICIYTHDFSDTEDVIRVLQKLKELGLVPCGGSSIYYKCDAYTHLNIFSRNIWGIRYGEHGDVAAEGGRGVGLVDLQFVDDDAYERGGLGIDRLAGLLDLIEEVTVDIDAVRLAEVLGYQPTDCWEHVPSTTHGWPVSTLVLKPSKAAAQLCNMPSSVRKRAAKDGARSESSAALDDAKAAISAESSGNSEELTLVPKSAIKKLTKHNQPKGRKRKSGFVFFLGGIFGILVAGFFAQKNDLFEMPEFADLISDLNIDSLMEVLPAGFLQEARELKGGEREALNYDAFSVGLKMASQGLEATHPVVMIPGVISSGLESWGTSNVSRPYFRKRLWGSWTMMRALVVDKEEWKRHIMLDKYTGLDPPGVKVRAAQGFDATDFFITGYWIWSKILENLAAIGYDPTNSYTASYDWRLSYSNLEARDQYFTRLKLHIEMAHRVQGKKIVLVSHSMGGQVMFYFFHWVASPLGGNGGDSWVDDHVDSWINVSGCMLGALKGLPAVLSGEMKDTAQLNAFAVYGLERFLSREERVEIFRAMPGISSMLPMGGDAVWGNATWAPDDQPGQEVSFGPFLNFKDNNITHPARNLTVTESLEFLMNTTEPWYQDAVKGSYSHGVAHSRKEVEANEKDPRKWVNPLETRLPLAPNLKIFCFYGTGKPTERSYFYHDTSAHPGLNVTIDTAINQGNIDHGIVLSEGDGTVNLLSMGYMCNKGWKMKRYNPAGTKIVVREMAHEPDRFSPRGGPNTGDHVDILGRASLNELILRIAAGEGDGIEDEVTSNIMEYSNNVKVWDD
;
A
#
# COMPACT_ATOMS: atom_id res chain seq x y z
N MET A 1 -66.07 -7.11 55.93
CA MET A 1 -65.37 -7.67 54.74
C MET A 1 -64.44 -6.59 54.23
N ALA A 2 -63.19 -6.91 53.87
CA ALA A 2 -62.21 -5.96 53.36
C ALA A 2 -61.18 -6.67 52.48
N ALA A 3 -60.48 -5.89 51.66
CA ALA A 3 -59.31 -6.26 50.84
C ALA A 3 -59.49 -7.39 49.81
N TYR A 4 -59.75 -7.00 48.56
CA TYR A 4 -59.10 -7.57 47.35
C TYR A 4 -59.22 -6.58 46.19
N SER A 5 -58.33 -5.58 46.15
CA SER A 5 -58.19 -4.66 45.01
C SER A 5 -56.80 -4.01 45.01
N ASN A 6 -55.93 -4.46 44.12
CA ASN A 6 -54.86 -3.70 43.45
C ASN A 6 -53.92 -4.69 42.73
N ALA A 7 -54.21 -4.96 41.46
CA ALA A 7 -53.19 -5.37 40.50
C ALA A 7 -52.87 -4.13 39.67
N GLN A 8 -51.72 -3.49 39.91
CA GLN A 8 -51.31 -2.31 39.16
C GLN A 8 -50.92 -2.74 37.74
N THR A 9 -51.50 -2.10 36.72
CA THR A 9 -50.94 -2.13 35.38
C THR A 9 -49.54 -1.50 35.40
N PRO A 10 -48.50 -2.13 34.81
CA PRO A 10 -47.16 -1.56 34.81
C PRO A 10 -47.15 -0.22 34.07
N GLU A 11 -46.51 0.77 34.67
CA GLU A 11 -46.38 2.11 34.10
C GLU A 11 -45.33 2.10 32.97
N LEU A 12 -45.77 2.35 31.73
CA LEU A 12 -44.91 2.25 30.55
C LEU A 12 -43.88 3.39 30.52
N SER A 13 -42.63 3.06 30.24
CA SER A 13 -41.54 4.02 30.16
C SER A 13 -41.39 4.63 28.77
N ASP A 14 -41.03 5.92 28.73
CA ASP A 14 -40.61 6.61 27.51
C ASP A 14 -39.21 7.19 27.73
N ARG A 15 -38.18 6.43 27.34
CA ARG A 15 -36.77 6.80 27.50
C ARG A 15 -36.35 7.96 26.57
N PHE A 16 -37.16 8.25 25.55
CA PHE A 16 -36.84 9.22 24.50
C PHE A 16 -37.91 10.31 24.35
N LYS A 17 -38.70 10.55 25.41
CA LYS A 17 -39.79 11.52 25.44
C LYS A 17 -39.32 12.92 25.02
N GLY A 18 -39.88 13.43 23.92
CA GLY A 18 -39.50 14.72 23.32
C GLY A 18 -38.21 14.70 22.48
N LYS A 19 -37.54 13.55 22.31
CA LYS A 19 -36.36 13.38 21.45
C LYS A 19 -36.77 12.80 20.09
N TRP A 20 -36.77 13.65 19.06
CA TRP A 20 -37.23 13.28 17.71
C TRP A 20 -36.51 12.08 17.09
N PHE A 21 -35.26 11.80 17.47
CA PHE A 21 -34.50 10.64 17.00
C PHE A 21 -34.93 9.30 17.62
N GLY A 22 -35.80 9.31 18.62
CA GLY A 22 -36.32 8.12 19.30
C GLY A 22 -37.81 7.92 19.08
N ARG A 23 -38.27 6.67 19.22
CA ARG A 23 -39.70 6.35 19.30
C ARG A 23 -40.32 6.94 20.57
N GLN A 24 -41.47 7.58 20.42
CA GLN A 24 -42.31 8.09 21.50
C GLN A 24 -43.38 7.04 21.91
N LEU A 25 -43.89 7.11 23.15
CA LEU A 25 -45.07 6.31 23.53
C LEU A 25 -46.37 6.76 22.83
N ALA A 26 -46.40 7.99 22.30
CA ALA A 26 -47.59 8.56 21.65
C ALA A 26 -47.76 8.17 20.17
N GLU A 27 -46.84 7.39 19.59
CA GLU A 27 -46.87 6.94 18.19
C GLU A 27 -46.78 5.41 18.08
N THR A 28 -47.36 4.87 17.02
CA THR A 28 -47.19 3.46 16.64
C THR A 28 -45.77 3.19 16.16
N VAL A 29 -45.39 1.91 16.09
CA VAL A 29 -44.06 1.52 15.59
C VAL A 29 -43.93 1.86 14.10
N ASP A 30 -44.98 1.66 13.31
CA ASP A 30 -45.00 2.02 11.88
C ASP A 30 -44.87 3.53 11.64
N GLU A 31 -45.56 4.36 12.43
CA GLU A 31 -45.40 5.83 12.36
C GLU A 31 -43.96 6.25 12.67
N PHE A 32 -43.34 5.67 13.70
CA PHE A 32 -41.93 5.90 14.02
C PHE A 32 -40.99 5.49 12.87
N LEU A 33 -41.19 4.31 12.29
CA LEU A 33 -40.37 3.78 11.20
C LEU A 33 -40.50 4.61 9.91
N LEU A 34 -41.70 5.10 9.60
CA LEU A 34 -41.94 6.03 8.48
C LEU A 34 -41.37 7.43 8.75
N ARG A 35 -41.24 7.83 10.02
CA ARG A 35 -40.77 9.17 10.44
C ARG A 35 -39.25 9.30 10.48
N VAL A 36 -38.52 8.22 10.79
CA VAL A 36 -37.03 8.18 10.80
C VAL A 36 -36.46 6.87 10.19
N PRO A 37 -36.68 6.62 8.88
CA PRO A 37 -36.12 5.46 8.17
C PRO A 37 -34.57 5.53 8.08
N PRO A 38 -33.82 4.53 8.61
CA PRO A 38 -32.35 4.59 8.68
C PRO A 38 -31.59 4.72 7.36
N ALA A 39 -32.10 4.16 6.25
CA ALA A 39 -31.43 4.22 4.95
C ALA A 39 -31.41 5.64 4.34
N THR A 40 -32.39 6.49 4.67
CA THR A 40 -32.57 7.81 4.05
C THR A 40 -32.45 8.99 5.02
N THR A 41 -32.64 8.78 6.32
CA THR A 41 -32.45 9.81 7.35
C THR A 41 -30.96 10.17 7.45
N GLU A 42 -30.60 11.42 7.14
CA GLU A 42 -29.20 11.88 7.15
C GLU A 42 -28.72 12.14 8.58
N GLY A 43 -27.55 11.59 8.92
CA GLY A 43 -26.87 11.80 10.19
C GLY A 43 -26.14 13.14 10.25
N SER A 44 -26.14 13.74 11.44
CA SER A 44 -25.40 14.96 11.78
C SER A 44 -24.63 14.76 13.09
N GLU A 45 -23.89 15.77 13.55
CA GLU A 45 -23.27 15.72 14.89
C GLU A 45 -24.31 15.56 16.01
N GLU A 46 -25.51 16.11 15.82
CA GLU A 46 -26.67 15.94 16.70
C GLU A 46 -27.39 14.58 16.51
N LEU A 47 -27.50 14.08 15.27
CA LEU A 47 -28.10 12.78 14.95
C LEU A 47 -27.03 11.71 14.68
N GLN A 48 -26.45 11.18 15.76
CA GLN A 48 -25.48 10.09 15.66
C GLN A 48 -26.12 8.69 15.55
N TRP A 49 -27.34 8.54 16.07
CA TRP A 49 -28.07 7.27 16.25
C TRP A 49 -29.59 7.48 16.24
N ILE A 50 -30.33 6.58 15.61
CA ILE A 50 -31.80 6.45 15.74
C ILE A 50 -32.09 5.37 16.80
N TRP A 51 -33.08 5.57 17.67
CA TRP A 51 -33.29 4.74 18.87
C TRP A 51 -34.73 4.23 19.05
N ILE A 52 -34.87 3.04 19.64
CA ILE A 52 -36.14 2.54 20.19
C ILE A 52 -35.91 1.85 21.54
N SER A 53 -36.69 2.20 22.55
CA SER A 53 -36.67 1.56 23.87
C SER A 53 -37.81 0.57 24.02
N ASN A 54 -37.57 -0.48 24.81
CA ASN A 54 -38.62 -1.39 25.28
C ASN A 54 -39.43 -0.68 26.39
N PRO A 55 -40.73 -0.42 26.20
CA PRO A 55 -41.53 0.41 27.10
C PRO A 55 -41.91 -0.29 28.42
N TYR A 56 -41.60 -1.59 28.56
CA TYR A 56 -41.86 -2.36 29.78
C TYR A 56 -40.67 -2.36 30.75
N VAL A 57 -39.54 -1.75 30.36
CA VAL A 57 -38.33 -1.65 31.19
C VAL A 57 -38.36 -0.33 31.98
N PRO A 58 -38.26 -0.35 33.33
CA PRO A 58 -38.23 0.87 34.14
C PRO A 58 -37.08 1.81 33.78
N LEU A 59 -37.28 3.12 34.00
CA LEU A 59 -36.18 4.08 33.94
C LEU A 59 -35.29 3.91 35.19
N SER A 60 -34.01 3.60 34.97
CA SER A 60 -32.99 3.60 36.02
C SER A 60 -32.89 4.97 36.69
N PRO A 61 -32.77 5.08 38.03
CA PRO A 61 -32.47 6.35 38.69
C PRO A 61 -31.20 6.98 38.11
N SER A 62 -31.32 8.21 37.61
CA SER A 62 -30.16 9.03 37.31
C SER A 62 -29.53 9.45 38.64
N ASP A 63 -28.35 8.89 38.94
CA ASP A 63 -27.14 9.64 39.36
C ASP A 63 -26.01 8.69 39.86
N GLU A 64 -26.29 7.43 40.23
CA GLU A 64 -25.25 6.45 40.62
C GLU A 64 -24.26 6.07 39.49
N GLY A 65 -24.63 6.27 38.22
CA GLY A 65 -23.93 5.66 37.09
C GLY A 65 -22.57 6.27 36.73
N SER A 66 -22.35 7.57 36.97
CA SER A 66 -21.16 8.29 36.49
C SER A 66 -19.89 7.97 37.29
N GLU A 67 -20.00 7.82 38.60
CA GLU A 67 -18.87 7.48 39.48
C GLU A 67 -18.42 6.03 39.24
N ASN A 68 -19.36 5.08 39.15
CA ASN A 68 -19.06 3.67 38.87
C ASN A 68 -18.38 3.48 37.50
N ILE A 69 -18.85 4.16 36.45
CA ILE A 69 -18.19 4.15 35.13
C ILE A 69 -16.76 4.70 35.23
N SER A 70 -16.56 5.79 35.98
CA SER A 70 -15.24 6.42 36.14
C SER A 70 -14.27 5.51 36.92
N MET A 71 -14.74 4.85 37.97
CA MET A 71 -13.97 3.88 38.76
C MET A 71 -13.63 2.63 37.93
N MET A 72 -14.59 2.11 37.17
CA MET A 72 -14.40 0.97 36.28
C MET A 72 -13.39 1.27 35.16
N CYS A 73 -13.45 2.45 34.56
CA CYS A 73 -12.45 2.91 33.58
C CYS A 73 -11.04 2.96 34.18
N LEU A 74 -10.89 3.51 35.40
CA LEU A 74 -9.59 3.64 36.06
C LEU A 74 -8.99 2.27 36.43
N GLN A 75 -9.80 1.38 37.02
CA GLN A 75 -9.33 0.05 37.41
C GLN A 75 -9.08 -0.84 36.18
N GLY A 76 -9.99 -0.85 35.20
CA GLY A 76 -9.83 -1.61 33.96
C GLY A 76 -8.61 -1.17 33.14
N ALA A 77 -8.30 0.14 33.09
CA ALA A 77 -7.08 0.64 32.46
C ALA A 77 -5.81 0.14 33.16
N SER A 78 -5.82 0.03 34.50
CA SER A 78 -4.73 -0.58 35.26
C SER A 78 -4.51 -2.04 34.89
N MET A 79 -5.61 -2.80 34.72
CA MET A 79 -5.58 -4.24 34.38
C MET A 79 -5.11 -4.50 32.94
N LEU A 80 -5.44 -3.61 31.99
CA LEU A 80 -4.92 -3.64 30.62
C LEU A 80 -3.43 -3.28 30.58
N ASN A 81 -2.98 -2.30 31.37
CA ASN A 81 -1.57 -1.95 31.54
C ASN A 81 -0.78 -3.11 32.20
N GLU A 82 -1.35 -3.81 33.18
CA GLU A 82 -0.72 -5.02 33.73
C GLU A 82 -0.57 -6.12 32.67
N LEU A 83 -1.58 -6.33 31.81
CA LEU A 83 -1.51 -7.28 30.70
C LEU A 83 -0.41 -6.90 29.69
N GLU A 84 -0.23 -5.62 29.35
CA GLU A 84 0.90 -5.14 28.54
C GLU A 84 2.26 -5.45 29.22
N ASN A 85 2.38 -5.16 30.52
CA ASN A 85 3.58 -5.46 31.29
C ASN A 85 3.86 -6.96 31.45
N ILE A 86 2.83 -7.82 31.44
CA ILE A 86 3.00 -9.28 31.38
C ILE A 86 3.47 -9.71 29.98
N LYS A 87 2.80 -9.24 28.91
CA LYS A 87 3.14 -9.51 27.51
C LYS A 87 4.61 -9.16 27.22
N PHE A 88 5.04 -7.96 27.61
CA PHE A 88 6.42 -7.47 27.49
C PHE A 88 7.43 -8.35 28.25
N ARG A 89 7.17 -8.67 29.52
CA ARG A 89 8.05 -9.55 30.33
C ARG A 89 8.14 -10.99 29.82
N LEU A 90 7.10 -11.50 29.14
CA LEU A 90 7.13 -12.82 28.52
C LEU A 90 7.88 -12.80 27.19
N GLN A 91 7.81 -11.71 26.43
CA GLN A 91 8.54 -11.51 25.17
C GLN A 91 10.04 -11.24 25.38
N GLN A 92 10.44 -10.61 26.49
CA GLN A 92 11.87 -10.32 26.80
C GLN A 92 12.67 -11.49 27.40
N LYS A 93 12.07 -12.66 27.65
CA LYS A 93 12.84 -13.81 28.17
C LYS A 93 13.76 -14.38 27.08
N PRO A 94 15.05 -14.65 27.38
CA PRO A 94 15.95 -15.32 26.43
C PRO A 94 15.45 -16.74 26.11
N PRO A 95 15.83 -17.33 24.97
CA PRO A 95 15.19 -18.51 24.38
C PRO A 95 15.53 -19.82 25.10
N GLN A 96 14.98 -20.01 26.31
CA GLN A 96 14.97 -21.27 27.05
C GLN A 96 13.63 -22.03 26.96
N GLN A 97 12.60 -21.42 26.35
CA GLN A 97 11.27 -22.01 26.19
C GLN A 97 10.81 -21.91 24.72
N PRO A 98 10.11 -22.92 24.17
CA PRO A 98 9.58 -22.87 22.81
C PRO A 98 8.56 -21.74 22.64
N ALA A 99 8.57 -21.06 21.49
CA ALA A 99 7.66 -19.95 21.20
C ALA A 99 6.17 -20.30 21.42
N ALA A 100 5.77 -21.54 21.14
CA ALA A 100 4.42 -22.04 21.40
C ALA A 100 3.99 -22.00 22.89
N MET A 101 4.93 -22.13 23.83
CA MET A 101 4.65 -21.95 25.26
C MET A 101 4.48 -20.46 25.60
N THR A 102 5.33 -19.59 25.09
CA THR A 102 5.20 -18.13 25.30
C THR A 102 3.86 -17.61 24.76
N SER A 103 3.43 -18.06 23.58
CA SER A 103 2.10 -17.73 23.03
C SER A 103 0.95 -18.26 23.91
N ARG A 104 1.09 -19.46 24.48
CA ARG A 104 0.10 -20.05 25.40
C ARG A 104 -0.01 -19.26 26.71
N ASP A 105 1.11 -18.86 27.30
CA ASP A 105 1.14 -18.08 28.54
C ASP A 105 0.57 -16.67 28.33
N ILE A 106 0.80 -16.06 27.16
CA ILE A 106 0.18 -14.79 26.77
C ILE A 106 -1.35 -14.92 26.63
N SER A 107 -1.86 -16.04 26.07
CA SER A 107 -3.31 -16.31 26.08
C SER A 107 -3.83 -16.42 27.52
N ILE A 108 -3.21 -17.26 28.36
CA ILE A 108 -3.62 -17.46 29.76
C ILE A 108 -3.62 -16.14 30.55
N ALA A 109 -2.69 -15.22 30.28
CA ALA A 109 -2.70 -13.88 30.86
C ALA A 109 -3.89 -13.04 30.37
N ARG A 110 -4.10 -12.95 29.05
CA ARG A 110 -5.21 -12.21 28.45
C ARG A 110 -6.57 -12.72 28.92
N ASP A 111 -6.76 -14.03 28.94
CA ASP A 111 -8.04 -14.68 29.23
C ASP A 111 -8.42 -14.49 30.72
N LYS A 112 -7.41 -14.39 31.61
CA LYS A 112 -7.59 -13.91 33.00
C LYS A 112 -7.97 -12.43 33.07
N THR A 113 -7.27 -11.54 32.35
CA THR A 113 -7.60 -10.11 32.32
C THR A 113 -9.02 -9.86 31.83
N VAL A 114 -9.48 -10.61 30.81
CA VAL A 114 -10.87 -10.60 30.33
C VAL A 114 -11.84 -10.99 31.46
N THR A 115 -11.61 -12.13 32.11
CA THR A 115 -12.46 -12.61 33.22
C THR A 115 -12.56 -11.56 34.34
N SER A 116 -11.43 -10.96 34.74
CA SER A 116 -11.41 -9.95 35.79
C SER A 116 -12.09 -8.63 35.38
N ILE A 117 -12.00 -8.22 34.11
CA ILE A 117 -12.73 -7.03 33.59
C ILE A 117 -14.25 -7.26 33.60
N LEU A 118 -14.71 -8.48 33.29
CA LEU A 118 -16.13 -8.83 33.37
C LEU A 118 -16.62 -8.87 34.82
N ASN A 119 -15.84 -9.47 35.74
CA ASN A 119 -16.17 -9.45 37.18
C ASN A 119 -16.26 -8.01 37.73
N LEU A 120 -15.30 -7.14 37.38
CA LEU A 120 -15.32 -5.72 37.73
C LEU A 120 -16.55 -4.99 37.18
N ALA A 121 -17.00 -5.34 35.96
CA ALA A 121 -18.21 -4.77 35.39
C ALA A 121 -19.48 -5.20 36.16
N VAL A 122 -19.54 -6.43 36.67
CA VAL A 122 -20.62 -6.88 37.57
C VAL A 122 -20.57 -6.14 38.90
N GLU A 123 -19.40 -6.04 39.54
CA GLU A 123 -19.20 -5.33 40.82
C GLU A 123 -19.63 -3.85 40.73
N MET A 124 -19.28 -3.18 39.64
CA MET A 124 -19.60 -1.77 39.38
C MET A 124 -21.04 -1.55 38.85
N LYS A 125 -21.87 -2.59 38.76
CA LYS A 125 -23.23 -2.58 38.17
C LYS A 125 -23.30 -2.17 36.69
N ILE A 126 -22.21 -2.32 35.92
CA ILE A 126 -22.13 -1.99 34.49
C ILE A 126 -22.42 -3.26 33.66
N THR A 127 -23.57 -3.87 33.90
CA THR A 127 -23.91 -5.18 33.33
C THR A 127 -24.64 -5.13 31.97
N SER A 128 -24.84 -3.94 31.40
CA SER A 128 -25.40 -3.79 30.05
C SER A 128 -24.51 -4.45 28.99
N GLY A 129 -25.12 -5.20 28.07
CA GLY A 129 -24.46 -5.79 26.91
C GLY A 129 -25.30 -5.62 25.65
N LYS A 130 -24.70 -5.88 24.47
CA LYS A 130 -25.37 -5.69 23.18
C LYS A 130 -25.00 -6.73 22.13
N TRP A 131 -26.02 -7.23 21.44
CA TRP A 131 -25.89 -7.91 20.15
C TRP A 131 -25.68 -6.87 19.04
N MET A 132 -24.84 -7.18 18.06
CA MET A 132 -24.46 -6.29 16.96
C MET A 132 -24.70 -6.98 15.61
N LEU A 133 -25.51 -6.33 14.77
CA LEU A 133 -25.89 -6.78 13.43
C LEU A 133 -25.39 -5.77 12.39
N PHE A 134 -25.00 -6.27 11.22
CA PHE A 134 -24.42 -5.47 10.14
C PHE A 134 -25.16 -5.65 8.80
N PRO A 135 -26.49 -5.42 8.70
CA PRO A 135 -27.23 -5.55 7.44
C PRO A 135 -26.72 -4.58 6.36
N PRO A 136 -26.81 -4.95 5.07
CA PRO A 136 -26.48 -4.06 3.95
C PRO A 136 -27.49 -2.91 3.85
N VAL A 137 -27.08 -1.79 3.22
CA VAL A 137 -27.90 -0.56 3.12
C VAL A 137 -29.28 -0.77 2.47
N HIS A 138 -29.47 -1.79 1.62
CA HIS A 138 -30.76 -2.08 1.00
C HIS A 138 -31.71 -2.92 1.87
N GLU A 139 -31.22 -3.54 2.95
CA GLU A 139 -32.04 -4.34 3.88
C GLU A 139 -32.24 -3.66 5.25
N VAL A 140 -31.45 -2.62 5.57
CA VAL A 140 -31.43 -1.99 6.90
C VAL A 140 -32.81 -1.57 7.40
N ASP A 141 -33.66 -0.97 6.55
CA ASP A 141 -35.00 -0.50 6.94
C ASP A 141 -35.95 -1.68 7.23
N HIS A 142 -35.78 -2.81 6.54
CA HIS A 142 -36.56 -4.03 6.77
C HIS A 142 -36.14 -4.71 8.08
N VAL A 143 -34.83 -4.91 8.28
CA VAL A 143 -34.26 -5.48 9.51
C VAL A 143 -34.57 -4.60 10.71
N TRP A 144 -34.48 -3.27 10.57
CA TRP A 144 -34.84 -2.31 11.62
C TRP A 144 -36.34 -2.33 11.95
N SER A 145 -37.23 -2.54 10.96
CA SER A 145 -38.66 -2.71 11.21
C SER A 145 -38.97 -3.94 12.07
N ILE A 146 -38.35 -5.09 11.76
CA ILE A 146 -38.50 -6.34 12.53
C ILE A 146 -38.01 -6.14 13.97
N ILE A 147 -36.82 -5.57 14.15
CA ILE A 147 -36.23 -5.28 15.46
C ILE A 147 -37.08 -4.28 16.24
N GLY A 148 -37.56 -3.22 15.61
CA GLY A 148 -38.37 -2.18 16.24
C GLY A 148 -39.68 -2.72 16.79
N HIS A 149 -40.37 -3.57 16.03
CA HIS A 149 -41.57 -4.27 16.49
C HIS A 149 -41.27 -5.23 17.65
N ALA A 150 -40.21 -6.03 17.56
CA ALA A 150 -39.87 -7.01 18.59
C ALA A 150 -39.34 -6.37 19.90
N VAL A 151 -38.67 -5.22 19.84
CA VAL A 151 -38.33 -4.39 21.02
C VAL A 151 -39.59 -3.77 21.63
N ALA A 152 -40.49 -3.22 20.81
CA ALA A 152 -41.74 -2.62 21.28
C ALA A 152 -42.69 -3.64 21.95
N ALA A 153 -42.64 -4.90 21.52
CA ALA A 153 -43.47 -5.99 22.03
C ALA A 153 -42.84 -6.79 23.20
N ASN A 154 -41.75 -6.28 23.82
CA ASN A 154 -41.01 -6.96 24.89
C ASN A 154 -40.45 -8.36 24.52
N GLN A 155 -40.16 -8.59 23.23
CA GLN A 155 -39.62 -9.86 22.75
C GLN A 155 -38.08 -9.82 22.70
N LEU A 156 -37.49 -8.69 22.32
CA LEU A 156 -36.06 -8.42 22.45
C LEU A 156 -35.77 -7.69 23.79
N GLY A 157 -34.51 -7.30 24.02
CA GLY A 157 -34.05 -6.74 25.31
C GLY A 157 -34.47 -5.29 25.58
N THR A 158 -33.61 -4.52 26.25
CA THR A 158 -33.95 -3.19 26.82
C THR A 158 -34.15 -2.08 25.79
N GLY A 159 -33.58 -2.23 24.60
CA GLY A 159 -33.75 -1.31 23.48
C GLY A 159 -32.84 -1.66 22.31
N ALA A 160 -32.96 -0.89 21.23
CA ALA A 160 -32.07 -0.98 20.08
C ALA A 160 -31.72 0.41 19.53
N LYS A 161 -30.62 0.47 18.78
CA LYS A 161 -30.22 1.66 18.00
C LYS A 161 -29.65 1.27 16.64
N VAL A 162 -29.77 2.18 15.67
CA VAL A 162 -29.22 2.02 14.32
C VAL A 162 -28.49 3.28 13.87
N SER A 163 -27.42 3.10 13.10
CA SER A 163 -26.69 4.19 12.46
C SER A 163 -27.51 4.82 11.31
N PRO A 164 -27.80 6.14 11.31
CA PRO A 164 -28.40 6.84 10.18
C PRO A 164 -27.44 6.92 8.98
N LYS A 165 -27.93 7.38 7.82
CA LYS A 165 -27.13 7.60 6.61
C LYS A 165 -26.08 8.71 6.86
N ARG A 166 -24.80 8.33 6.92
CA ARG A 166 -23.67 9.27 6.97
C ARG A 166 -23.26 9.71 5.56
N GLN A 167 -22.51 10.82 5.46
CA GLN A 167 -22.02 11.35 4.18
C GLN A 167 -20.84 10.56 3.56
N ASP A 168 -20.31 9.58 4.31
CA ASP A 168 -19.27 8.66 3.85
C ASP A 168 -19.83 7.65 2.83
N PRO A 169 -19.35 7.65 1.56
CA PRO A 169 -19.88 6.79 0.50
C PRO A 169 -19.67 5.28 0.72
N GLU A 170 -18.67 4.86 1.51
CA GLU A 170 -18.17 3.47 1.45
C GLU A 170 -18.81 2.50 2.45
N THR A 171 -19.68 2.99 3.32
CA THR A 171 -20.35 2.18 4.37
C THR A 171 -21.42 1.25 3.80
N ARG A 172 -21.00 0.16 3.13
CA ARG A 172 -21.86 -0.87 2.48
C ARG A 172 -22.90 -1.49 3.43
N ASN A 173 -22.57 -1.57 4.71
CA ASN A 173 -23.43 -2.09 5.77
C ASN A 173 -23.75 -0.99 6.81
N ARG A 174 -24.81 -1.21 7.59
CA ARG A 174 -25.26 -0.34 8.68
C ARG A 174 -25.18 -1.09 10.00
N LEU A 175 -24.76 -0.44 11.08
CA LEU A 175 -24.67 -1.08 12.40
C LEU A 175 -25.99 -0.90 13.15
N ILE A 176 -26.58 -2.03 13.57
CA ILE A 176 -27.68 -2.09 14.53
C ILE A 176 -27.15 -2.74 15.81
N CYS A 177 -27.38 -2.10 16.96
CA CYS A 177 -27.11 -2.70 18.27
C CYS A 177 -28.43 -2.95 19.01
N ILE A 178 -28.56 -4.13 19.62
CA ILE A 178 -29.72 -4.54 20.43
C ILE A 178 -29.20 -4.85 21.83
N TYR A 179 -29.68 -4.11 22.83
CA TYR A 179 -29.19 -4.17 24.21
C TYR A 179 -29.93 -5.23 25.03
N THR A 180 -29.20 -6.04 25.80
CA THR A 180 -29.76 -6.90 26.87
C THR A 180 -29.93 -6.09 28.16
N HIS A 181 -30.50 -6.68 29.22
CA HIS A 181 -30.51 -6.02 30.53
C HIS A 181 -29.20 -6.23 31.27
N ASP A 182 -28.81 -7.50 31.40
CA ASP A 182 -27.60 -7.95 32.05
C ASP A 182 -26.81 -8.85 31.08
N PHE A 183 -25.49 -8.98 31.25
CA PHE A 183 -24.67 -9.93 30.50
C PHE A 183 -24.33 -11.17 31.34
N SER A 184 -24.43 -11.11 32.67
CA SER A 184 -24.26 -12.26 33.57
C SER A 184 -25.50 -13.17 33.59
N ASP A 185 -26.67 -12.62 33.24
CA ASP A 185 -27.88 -13.39 32.94
C ASP A 185 -27.75 -14.09 31.58
N THR A 186 -27.20 -15.32 31.62
CA THR A 186 -27.09 -16.19 30.45
C THR A 186 -28.45 -16.51 29.84
N GLU A 187 -29.53 -16.57 30.63
CA GLU A 187 -30.87 -16.92 30.16
C GLU A 187 -31.48 -15.78 29.35
N ASP A 188 -31.38 -14.51 29.78
CA ASP A 188 -31.82 -13.35 28.96
C ASP A 188 -30.98 -13.20 27.69
N VAL A 189 -29.65 -13.37 27.76
CA VAL A 189 -28.75 -13.30 26.60
C VAL A 189 -29.11 -14.37 25.56
N ILE A 190 -29.35 -15.62 26.00
CA ILE A 190 -29.77 -16.74 25.14
C ILE A 190 -31.21 -16.55 24.63
N ARG A 191 -32.14 -16.06 25.45
CA ARG A 191 -33.53 -15.75 25.07
C ARG A 191 -33.58 -14.72 23.93
N VAL A 192 -32.79 -13.65 24.03
CA VAL A 192 -32.67 -12.63 22.97
C VAL A 192 -32.04 -13.23 21.71
N LEU A 193 -31.00 -14.06 21.84
CA LEU A 193 -30.36 -14.78 20.72
C LEU A 193 -31.33 -15.72 19.98
N GLN A 194 -32.07 -16.55 20.72
CA GLN A 194 -33.10 -17.44 20.17
C GLN A 194 -34.17 -16.63 19.43
N LYS A 195 -34.63 -15.51 20.01
CA LYS A 195 -35.63 -14.66 19.38
C LYS A 195 -35.12 -13.99 18.09
N LEU A 196 -33.83 -13.65 18.01
CA LEU A 196 -33.23 -13.18 16.76
C LEU A 196 -33.17 -14.27 15.68
N LYS A 197 -32.96 -15.53 16.05
CA LYS A 197 -33.03 -16.68 15.13
C LYS A 197 -34.46 -16.92 14.64
N GLU A 198 -35.47 -16.89 15.52
CA GLU A 198 -36.90 -16.99 15.16
C GLU A 198 -37.34 -15.88 14.19
N LEU A 199 -36.79 -14.67 14.34
CA LEU A 199 -37.08 -13.52 13.49
C LEU A 199 -36.32 -13.53 12.14
N GLY A 200 -35.54 -14.58 11.85
CA GLY A 200 -34.76 -14.70 10.61
C GLY A 200 -33.54 -13.77 10.52
N LEU A 201 -33.15 -13.13 11.63
CA LEU A 201 -32.09 -12.10 11.64
C LEU A 201 -30.67 -12.67 11.86
N VAL A 202 -30.53 -14.00 11.85
CA VAL A 202 -29.27 -14.73 11.98
C VAL A 202 -29.04 -15.54 10.70
N PRO A 203 -27.97 -15.29 9.92
CA PRO A 203 -27.80 -15.93 8.61
C PRO A 203 -27.63 -17.45 8.68
N CYS A 204 -28.44 -18.18 7.92
CA CYS A 204 -28.34 -19.63 7.77
C CYS A 204 -27.18 -20.02 6.83
N GLY A 205 -25.94 -19.79 7.29
CA GLY A 205 -24.73 -20.03 6.48
C GLY A 205 -23.39 -19.83 7.20
N GLY A 206 -23.36 -19.88 8.54
CA GLY A 206 -22.11 -19.78 9.32
C GLY A 206 -21.57 -18.37 9.57
N SER A 207 -22.30 -17.31 9.18
CA SER A 207 -21.94 -15.93 9.54
C SER A 207 -22.29 -15.63 11.01
N SER A 208 -21.27 -15.58 11.86
CA SER A 208 -21.42 -15.26 13.29
C SER A 208 -22.04 -13.87 13.53
N ILE A 209 -22.93 -13.78 14.52
CA ILE A 209 -23.39 -12.50 15.08
C ILE A 209 -22.64 -12.20 16.39
N TYR A 210 -22.37 -10.92 16.64
CA TYR A 210 -21.43 -10.51 17.68
C TYR A 210 -22.14 -10.02 18.94
N TYR A 211 -21.76 -10.53 20.10
CA TYR A 211 -22.13 -9.97 21.40
C TYR A 211 -20.96 -9.14 21.96
N LYS A 212 -21.25 -8.03 22.64
CA LYS A 212 -20.25 -7.17 23.28
C LYS A 212 -20.81 -6.50 24.54
N CYS A 213 -20.13 -6.70 25.68
CA CYS A 213 -20.40 -5.95 26.91
C CYS A 213 -20.17 -4.43 26.74
N ASP A 214 -20.94 -3.57 27.39
CA ASP A 214 -20.68 -2.13 27.40
C ASP A 214 -19.40 -1.76 28.18
N ALA A 215 -18.95 -2.58 29.13
CA ALA A 215 -17.64 -2.47 29.78
C ALA A 215 -16.48 -2.32 28.77
N TYR A 216 -16.43 -3.17 27.74
CA TYR A 216 -15.46 -3.10 26.65
C TYR A 216 -15.61 -1.83 25.79
N THR A 217 -16.73 -1.12 25.89
CA THR A 217 -16.97 0.15 25.17
C THR A 217 -16.47 1.32 25.99
N HIS A 218 -16.65 1.30 27.32
CA HIS A 218 -16.06 2.28 28.25
C HIS A 218 -14.52 2.19 28.27
N LEU A 219 -13.95 0.98 28.21
CA LEU A 219 -12.50 0.75 28.12
C LEU A 219 -11.90 0.92 26.71
N ASN A 220 -12.66 1.41 25.72
CA ASN A 220 -12.23 1.56 24.32
C ASN A 220 -11.66 0.27 23.67
N ILE A 221 -12.07 -0.91 24.11
CA ILE A 221 -11.66 -2.21 23.55
C ILE A 221 -12.48 -2.46 22.28
N PHE A 222 -11.97 -2.05 21.12
CA PHE A 222 -12.60 -2.29 19.81
C PHE A 222 -11.95 -3.45 19.05
N SER A 223 -12.46 -3.78 17.87
CA SER A 223 -11.94 -4.84 17.00
C SER A 223 -10.50 -4.53 16.57
N ARG A 224 -9.62 -5.54 16.60
CA ARG A 224 -8.16 -5.39 16.37
C ARG A 224 -7.43 -4.52 17.41
N ASN A 225 -7.82 -4.60 18.69
CA ASN A 225 -7.09 -3.94 19.79
C ASN A 225 -5.71 -4.56 20.07
N ILE A 226 -4.79 -3.75 20.60
CA ILE A 226 -3.39 -4.08 20.91
C ILE A 226 -3.21 -5.21 21.95
N TRP A 227 -4.23 -5.45 22.78
CA TRP A 227 -4.26 -6.51 23.79
C TRP A 227 -4.65 -7.88 23.22
N GLY A 228 -5.10 -7.94 21.95
CA GLY A 228 -5.51 -9.18 21.30
C GLY A 228 -6.78 -9.80 21.90
N ILE A 229 -7.59 -9.00 22.60
CA ILE A 229 -8.88 -9.40 23.19
C ILE A 229 -9.91 -9.47 22.06
N ARG A 230 -10.40 -10.68 21.76
CA ARG A 230 -11.53 -10.88 20.84
C ARG A 230 -12.85 -10.73 21.60
N TYR A 231 -13.90 -10.32 20.91
CA TYR A 231 -15.28 -10.44 21.37
C TYR A 231 -16.12 -11.08 20.25
N GLY A 232 -16.91 -12.11 20.56
CA GLY A 232 -17.90 -12.68 19.64
C GLY A 232 -17.45 -13.77 18.67
N GLU A 233 -16.65 -14.75 19.12
CA GLU A 233 -16.55 -16.08 18.47
C GLU A 233 -17.02 -17.21 19.41
N HIS A 234 -16.76 -17.05 20.71
CA HIS A 234 -17.50 -17.71 21.79
C HIS A 234 -18.14 -16.63 22.67
N GLY A 235 -19.25 -16.96 23.34
CA GLY A 235 -20.01 -15.98 24.12
C GLY A 235 -19.35 -15.66 25.46
N ASP A 236 -18.95 -14.39 25.65
CA ASP A 236 -18.44 -13.88 26.92
C ASP A 236 -19.57 -13.78 27.96
N VAL A 237 -19.77 -14.86 28.73
CA VAL A 237 -20.42 -14.82 30.05
C VAL A 237 -19.63 -15.70 31.01
N ALA A 238 -19.32 -15.19 32.20
CA ALA A 238 -18.54 -15.90 33.20
C ALA A 238 -19.11 -15.68 34.62
N ALA A 239 -19.56 -16.77 35.26
CA ALA A 239 -19.78 -16.85 36.70
C ALA A 239 -19.66 -18.31 37.18
N GLU A 240 -18.68 -18.56 38.04
CA GLU A 240 -18.48 -19.71 38.95
C GLU A 240 -18.85 -21.15 38.53
N GLY A 241 -17.83 -22.00 38.34
CA GLY A 241 -17.99 -23.46 38.23
C GLY A 241 -16.67 -24.22 38.06
N GLY A 242 -16.24 -24.97 39.08
CA GLY A 242 -14.92 -25.61 39.11
C GLY A 242 -14.77 -26.88 38.26
N ARG A 243 -14.41 -26.72 36.98
CA ARG A 243 -13.81 -27.63 35.98
C ARG A 243 -14.34 -27.26 34.59
N GLY A 244 -13.48 -27.33 33.57
CA GLY A 244 -13.80 -26.83 32.24
C GLY A 244 -14.95 -27.58 31.56
N VAL A 245 -15.98 -26.83 31.16
CA VAL A 245 -17.00 -27.23 30.21
C VAL A 245 -17.06 -26.09 29.19
N GLY A 246 -16.65 -26.35 27.94
CA GLY A 246 -16.90 -25.40 26.86
C GLY A 246 -18.40 -25.34 26.57
N LEU A 247 -18.88 -24.23 25.98
CA LEU A 247 -20.23 -24.24 25.43
C LEU A 247 -20.27 -25.33 24.36
N VAL A 248 -21.12 -26.35 24.57
CA VAL A 248 -21.22 -27.52 23.69
C VAL A 248 -21.57 -27.05 22.27
N ASP A 249 -21.05 -27.74 21.26
CA ASP A 249 -21.51 -27.61 19.87
C ASP A 249 -23.04 -27.66 19.82
N LEU A 250 -23.69 -26.50 19.67
CA LEU A 250 -25.11 -26.41 19.38
C LEU A 250 -25.35 -26.63 17.88
N GLN A 251 -24.79 -27.75 17.39
CA GLN A 251 -25.31 -28.48 16.25
C GLN A 251 -26.71 -29.01 16.63
N PHE A 252 -27.70 -28.12 16.53
CA PHE A 252 -29.09 -28.54 16.52
C PHE A 252 -29.30 -29.39 15.26
N VAL A 253 -29.46 -30.69 15.46
CA VAL A 253 -29.96 -31.63 14.45
C VAL A 253 -31.34 -31.14 14.01
N ASP A 254 -31.51 -30.99 12.70
CA ASP A 254 -32.78 -30.58 12.09
C ASP A 254 -33.58 -31.84 11.72
N ASP A 255 -34.32 -32.37 12.70
CA ASP A 255 -34.97 -33.69 12.62
C ASP A 255 -36.10 -33.79 11.57
N ASP A 256 -36.57 -32.67 11.00
CA ASP A 256 -37.65 -32.62 9.99
C ASP A 256 -37.16 -32.68 8.52
N ALA A 257 -35.85 -32.86 8.27
CA ALA A 257 -35.28 -32.93 6.92
C ALA A 257 -35.50 -34.28 6.18
N TYR A 258 -36.27 -35.22 6.74
CA TYR A 258 -36.55 -36.54 6.15
C TYR A 258 -37.85 -36.61 5.30
N GLU A 259 -38.17 -35.60 4.47
CA GLU A 259 -39.07 -35.83 3.31
C GLU A 259 -39.04 -34.71 2.24
N ARG A 260 -38.95 -35.13 0.96
CA ARG A 260 -38.84 -34.31 -0.29
C ARG A 260 -37.46 -33.65 -0.49
N GLY A 261 -36.67 -33.93 -1.53
CA GLY A 261 -36.80 -34.93 -2.60
C GLY A 261 -37.04 -34.35 -4.00
N GLY A 262 -35.96 -34.15 -4.77
CA GLY A 262 -35.99 -34.15 -6.25
C GLY A 262 -35.41 -32.94 -6.98
N LEU A 263 -34.37 -33.21 -7.79
CA LEU A 263 -33.91 -32.44 -8.98
C LEU A 263 -33.29 -31.04 -8.72
N GLY A 264 -32.24 -30.62 -9.44
CA GLY A 264 -31.47 -31.32 -10.48
C GLY A 264 -30.14 -30.64 -10.80
N ILE A 265 -29.17 -31.43 -11.27
CA ILE A 265 -27.81 -31.01 -11.60
C ILE A 265 -27.80 -30.18 -12.89
N ASP A 266 -27.05 -29.07 -12.93
CA ASP A 266 -26.23 -28.75 -14.11
C ASP A 266 -25.04 -27.80 -13.82
N ARG A 267 -24.03 -27.86 -14.69
CA ARG A 267 -22.84 -26.97 -14.79
C ARG A 267 -21.86 -26.94 -13.60
N LEU A 268 -21.11 -28.03 -13.46
CA LEU A 268 -19.76 -28.03 -12.88
C LEU A 268 -18.77 -28.50 -13.95
N ALA A 269 -18.11 -27.56 -14.63
CA ALA A 269 -17.07 -27.81 -15.63
C ALA A 269 -16.18 -26.55 -15.76
N GLY A 270 -14.85 -26.72 -15.77
CA GLY A 270 -13.89 -25.60 -15.80
C GLY A 270 -12.95 -25.48 -14.58
N LEU A 271 -12.90 -26.50 -13.70
CA LEU A 271 -11.95 -26.53 -12.58
C LEU A 271 -11.40 -27.95 -12.38
N LEU A 272 -10.47 -28.38 -13.25
CA LEU A 272 -9.47 -29.45 -13.03
C LEU A 272 -8.62 -29.62 -14.29
N ASP A 273 -7.57 -28.80 -14.42
CA ASP A 273 -6.43 -29.03 -15.33
C ASP A 273 -5.22 -28.21 -14.83
N LEU A 274 -4.42 -28.82 -13.95
CA LEU A 274 -2.99 -28.62 -13.61
C LEU A 274 -2.69 -29.06 -12.16
N ILE A 275 -2.41 -30.36 -11.97
CA ILE A 275 -1.68 -30.89 -10.81
C ILE A 275 -0.78 -32.05 -11.28
N GLU A 276 0.52 -31.78 -11.45
CA GLU A 276 1.68 -32.68 -11.60
C GLU A 276 2.92 -31.76 -11.58
N GLU A 277 4.05 -32.00 -10.90
CA GLU A 277 4.48 -32.99 -9.90
C GLU A 277 4.79 -32.25 -8.55
N VAL A 278 4.97 -32.81 -7.33
CA VAL A 278 5.79 -33.95 -6.85
C VAL A 278 7.30 -33.67 -7.06
N THR A 279 8.23 -33.65 -6.09
CA THR A 279 8.28 -33.89 -4.62
C THR A 279 9.60 -33.31 -4.04
N VAL A 280 9.68 -33.06 -2.73
CA VAL A 280 10.87 -33.37 -1.88
C VAL A 280 10.40 -33.77 -0.45
N ASP A 281 11.11 -34.71 0.18
CA ASP A 281 10.90 -35.26 1.53
C ASP A 281 11.15 -34.31 2.72
N ILE A 282 10.66 -34.73 3.91
CA ILE A 282 11.43 -34.67 5.18
C ILE A 282 10.99 -35.81 6.11
N ASP A 283 11.94 -36.44 6.81
CA ASP A 283 11.77 -37.73 7.50
C ASP A 283 10.75 -37.77 8.67
N ALA A 284 9.84 -38.74 8.62
CA ALA A 284 8.89 -39.06 9.69
C ALA A 284 9.50 -39.87 10.87
N VAL A 285 10.83 -39.98 10.98
CA VAL A 285 11.50 -40.85 11.96
C VAL A 285 11.50 -40.27 13.38
N ARG A 286 11.50 -38.93 13.54
CA ARG A 286 11.62 -38.27 14.86
C ARG A 286 10.34 -38.15 15.68
N LEU A 287 9.17 -38.45 15.12
CA LEU A 287 7.90 -38.29 15.85
C LEU A 287 7.62 -39.42 16.85
N ALA A 288 8.27 -40.58 16.70
CA ALA A 288 8.12 -41.72 17.62
C ALA A 288 8.83 -41.51 18.96
N GLU A 289 9.98 -40.83 18.99
CA GLU A 289 10.78 -40.61 20.21
C GLU A 289 10.12 -39.62 21.19
N VAL A 290 9.25 -38.73 20.69
CA VAL A 290 8.62 -37.66 21.49
C VAL A 290 7.41 -38.14 22.30
N LEU A 291 6.81 -39.29 21.95
CA LEU A 291 5.55 -39.77 22.55
C LEU A 291 5.71 -40.63 23.81
N GLY A 292 6.95 -40.83 24.30
CA GLY A 292 7.21 -41.08 25.73
C GLY A 292 6.72 -42.41 26.36
N TYR A 293 6.26 -43.39 25.57
CA TYR A 293 5.90 -44.71 26.12
C TYR A 293 7.15 -45.51 26.53
N GLN A 294 7.19 -45.95 27.79
CA GLN A 294 8.24 -46.80 28.36
C GLN A 294 7.83 -48.30 28.36
N PRO A 295 8.80 -49.24 28.27
CA PRO A 295 8.52 -50.66 28.02
C PRO A 295 8.45 -51.52 29.28
N THR A 296 7.69 -52.63 29.22
CA THR A 296 7.88 -53.82 30.07
C THR A 296 7.60 -55.11 29.27
N ASP A 297 8.62 -55.97 29.22
CA ASP A 297 8.60 -57.43 29.29
C ASP A 297 7.49 -58.25 28.58
N CYS A 298 7.86 -59.02 27.53
CA CYS A 298 7.98 -60.50 27.58
C CYS A 298 8.16 -61.19 26.19
N TRP A 299 9.04 -62.20 26.12
CA TRP A 299 8.98 -63.53 25.43
C TRP A 299 8.04 -63.74 24.20
N GLU A 300 8.33 -64.56 23.17
CA GLU A 300 9.55 -65.19 22.59
C GLU A 300 9.17 -65.86 21.23
N HIS A 301 10.12 -65.96 20.29
CA HIS A 301 10.28 -66.96 19.21
C HIS A 301 9.09 -67.81 18.60
N VAL A 302 8.88 -67.66 17.26
CA VAL A 302 8.89 -68.74 16.20
C VAL A 302 7.72 -69.79 16.15
N PRO A 303 7.24 -70.31 14.98
CA PRO A 303 7.07 -69.77 13.60
C PRO A 303 5.81 -70.29 12.81
N SER A 304 5.75 -70.00 11.49
CA SER A 304 5.36 -70.93 10.40
C SER A 304 3.89 -71.23 9.96
N THR A 305 3.66 -71.05 8.64
CA THR A 305 3.04 -71.96 7.64
C THR A 305 1.53 -72.27 7.51
N THR A 306 1.09 -72.15 6.25
CA THR A 306 0.17 -73.02 5.44
C THR A 306 -1.37 -73.02 5.60
N HIS A 307 -2.02 -72.81 4.42
CA HIS A 307 -3.22 -73.47 3.84
C HIS A 307 -4.48 -73.78 4.68
N GLY A 308 -5.67 -73.46 4.15
CA GLY A 308 -6.93 -74.09 4.59
C GLY A 308 -8.25 -73.44 4.17
N TRP A 309 -8.67 -73.61 2.91
CA TRP A 309 -10.11 -73.66 2.53
C TRP A 309 -10.62 -75.12 2.71
N PRO A 310 -11.92 -75.50 2.54
CA PRO A 310 -13.17 -74.75 2.34
C PRO A 310 -14.35 -75.26 3.26
N VAL A 311 -15.60 -74.99 2.84
CA VAL A 311 -16.86 -75.79 3.03
C VAL A 311 -17.94 -75.22 3.97
N SER A 312 -18.88 -74.47 3.35
CA SER A 312 -20.35 -74.71 3.30
C SER A 312 -21.19 -74.76 4.60
N THR A 313 -22.44 -74.25 4.68
CA THR A 313 -23.39 -73.75 3.63
C THR A 313 -24.33 -72.66 4.27
N LEU A 314 -25.60 -72.35 3.95
CA LEU A 314 -26.68 -72.92 3.12
C LEU A 314 -27.75 -71.85 2.76
N VAL A 315 -28.06 -71.63 1.45
CA VAL A 315 -29.43 -71.29 0.91
C VAL A 315 -30.10 -69.94 1.33
N LEU A 316 -30.89 -69.18 0.54
CA LEU A 316 -31.64 -69.37 -0.72
C LEU A 316 -31.72 -68.03 -1.54
N LYS A 317 -31.72 -68.10 -2.88
CA LYS A 317 -32.25 -67.08 -3.83
C LYS A 317 -32.78 -67.78 -5.10
N PRO A 318 -33.79 -67.21 -5.78
CA PRO A 318 -33.58 -66.68 -7.15
C PRO A 318 -34.39 -65.37 -7.37
N SER A 319 -34.35 -64.60 -8.48
CA SER A 319 -33.76 -64.65 -9.84
C SER A 319 -33.83 -63.20 -10.40
N LYS A 320 -33.14 -62.65 -11.41
CA LYS A 320 -32.06 -62.98 -12.39
C LYS A 320 -31.71 -61.62 -13.10
N ALA A 321 -30.86 -61.46 -14.13
CA ALA A 321 -29.53 -61.95 -14.54
C ALA A 321 -29.37 -61.62 -16.05
N ALA A 322 -28.26 -61.13 -16.60
CA ALA A 322 -26.94 -60.75 -16.06
C ALA A 322 -26.51 -59.42 -16.76
N ALA A 323 -25.29 -59.05 -17.18
CA ALA A 323 -23.94 -59.64 -17.27
C ALA A 323 -22.90 -58.48 -17.43
N GLN A 324 -21.57 -58.62 -17.49
CA GLN A 324 -20.66 -59.78 -17.37
C GLN A 324 -19.27 -59.29 -16.83
N LEU A 325 -18.19 -60.03 -17.06
CA LEU A 325 -16.79 -59.72 -16.70
C LEU A 325 -15.83 -60.21 -17.82
N CYS A 326 -14.75 -59.47 -18.09
CA CYS A 326 -13.48 -59.82 -18.78
C CYS A 326 -12.63 -58.54 -18.97
N ASN A 327 -11.28 -58.52 -18.98
CA ASN A 327 -10.28 -59.58 -18.72
C ASN A 327 -8.92 -58.97 -18.26
N MET A 328 -7.92 -59.82 -17.98
CA MET A 328 -6.61 -59.47 -17.36
C MET A 328 -5.51 -58.89 -18.31
N PRO A 329 -4.35 -58.40 -17.76
CA PRO A 329 -3.39 -57.51 -18.48
C PRO A 329 -2.05 -58.17 -18.92
N SER A 330 -0.99 -57.35 -19.08
CA SER A 330 0.41 -57.64 -19.49
C SER A 330 0.66 -57.67 -21.01
N SER A 331 1.88 -57.49 -21.56
CA SER A 331 3.22 -57.37 -20.95
C SER A 331 4.24 -56.55 -21.78
N VAL A 332 5.25 -56.00 -21.09
CA VAL A 332 6.52 -55.42 -21.57
C VAL A 332 7.17 -56.10 -22.80
N ARG A 333 7.63 -55.33 -23.82
CA ARG A 333 9.00 -55.45 -24.42
C ARG A 333 9.41 -54.40 -25.49
N LYS A 334 10.45 -53.63 -25.14
CA LYS A 334 11.72 -53.34 -25.87
C LYS A 334 11.75 -52.94 -27.37
N ARG A 335 12.52 -51.85 -27.59
CA ARG A 335 13.46 -51.55 -28.71
C ARG A 335 12.84 -51.17 -30.07
N ALA A 336 12.85 -49.90 -30.48
CA ALA A 336 14.00 -49.08 -30.92
C ALA A 336 14.31 -49.17 -32.43
N ALA A 337 14.69 -48.02 -33.01
CA ALA A 337 15.21 -47.83 -34.38
C ALA A 337 14.16 -47.99 -35.51
N LYS A 338 14.24 -47.26 -36.64
CA LYS A 338 15.23 -46.25 -37.07
C LYS A 338 14.64 -45.29 -38.12
N ASP A 339 15.35 -44.19 -38.37
CA ASP A 339 15.41 -43.36 -39.60
C ASP A 339 14.14 -43.12 -40.45
N GLY A 340 13.84 -41.82 -40.67
CA GLY A 340 14.27 -41.21 -41.93
C GLY A 340 13.24 -40.45 -42.78
N ALA A 341 13.64 -39.23 -43.21
CA ALA A 341 13.06 -38.38 -44.27
C ALA A 341 11.62 -37.83 -44.00
N ARG A 342 11.31 -36.54 -44.23
CA ARG A 342 11.41 -35.69 -45.44
C ARG A 342 10.55 -36.19 -46.60
N SER A 343 9.76 -35.37 -47.31
CA SER A 343 9.49 -33.92 -47.18
C SER A 343 8.36 -33.52 -48.15
N GLU A 344 7.65 -32.40 -47.89
CA GLU A 344 6.97 -31.54 -48.89
C GLU A 344 5.79 -32.17 -49.70
N SER A 345 4.82 -31.44 -50.29
CA SER A 345 4.29 -30.08 -50.07
C SER A 345 2.91 -29.94 -50.77
N SER A 346 2.39 -28.70 -50.89
CA SER A 346 1.33 -28.24 -51.83
C SER A 346 -0.07 -28.90 -51.81
N ALA A 347 -0.98 -28.28 -51.05
CA ALA A 347 -2.21 -27.59 -51.49
C ALA A 347 -3.08 -28.07 -52.69
N ALA A 348 -4.41 -28.06 -52.45
CA ALA A 348 -5.51 -27.71 -53.38
C ALA A 348 -5.87 -28.71 -54.51
N LEU A 349 -7.11 -28.83 -55.03
CA LEU A 349 -8.41 -28.16 -54.73
C LEU A 349 -9.61 -29.07 -55.16
N ASP A 350 -10.84 -28.64 -54.84
CA ASP A 350 -12.15 -28.94 -55.48
C ASP A 350 -12.67 -30.38 -55.71
N ASP A 351 -13.85 -30.70 -55.14
CA ASP A 351 -15.16 -30.81 -55.84
C ASP A 351 -16.22 -31.49 -54.92
N ALA A 352 -17.54 -31.25 -54.97
CA ALA A 352 -18.35 -30.09 -55.38
C ALA A 352 -19.85 -30.33 -55.04
N LYS A 353 -20.69 -29.29 -55.27
CA LYS A 353 -22.18 -29.28 -55.39
C LYS A 353 -23.00 -29.40 -54.10
N ALA A 354 -24.24 -28.88 -54.00
CA ALA A 354 -25.02 -27.81 -54.67
C ALA A 354 -26.49 -27.90 -54.16
N ALA A 355 -27.40 -26.91 -54.25
CA ALA A 355 -27.38 -25.44 -54.34
C ALA A 355 -28.87 -24.94 -54.32
N ILE A 356 -29.11 -23.67 -54.72
CA ILE A 356 -30.42 -23.04 -55.11
C ILE A 356 -31.27 -22.54 -53.91
N SER A 357 -31.74 -21.29 -53.81
CA SER A 357 -31.47 -20.00 -54.52
C SER A 357 -31.96 -18.82 -53.63
N ALA A 358 -31.38 -17.60 -53.66
CA ALA A 358 -31.74 -16.41 -54.48
C ALA A 358 -33.24 -15.99 -54.43
N GLU A 359 -33.65 -14.70 -54.53
CA GLU A 359 -32.96 -13.50 -55.03
C GLU A 359 -33.51 -12.15 -54.47
N SER A 360 -33.37 -11.03 -55.21
CA SER A 360 -33.24 -9.63 -54.74
C SER A 360 -34.47 -8.70 -54.71
N SER A 361 -34.35 -7.60 -53.92
CA SER A 361 -34.81 -6.21 -54.19
C SER A 361 -36.30 -5.80 -54.07
N GLY A 362 -36.54 -4.51 -53.75
CA GLY A 362 -37.77 -3.77 -54.13
C GLY A 362 -38.51 -3.01 -53.00
N ASN A 363 -38.68 -1.68 -53.16
CA ASN A 363 -39.49 -0.81 -52.27
C ASN A 363 -41.00 -1.16 -52.29
N SER A 364 -41.69 -0.97 -51.16
CA SER A 364 -42.84 -0.04 -51.02
C SER A 364 -43.34 0.06 -49.56
N GLU A 365 -43.96 1.18 -49.20
CA GLU A 365 -44.65 1.35 -47.90
C GLU A 365 -46.08 0.80 -47.94
N GLU A 366 -46.58 0.26 -46.83
CA GLU A 366 -48.02 0.27 -46.52
C GLU A 366 -48.26 0.56 -45.03
N LEU A 367 -48.92 1.68 -44.72
CA LEU A 367 -49.27 2.07 -43.36
C LEU A 367 -50.57 1.38 -42.92
N THR A 368 -50.53 0.59 -41.85
CA THR A 368 -51.73 0.20 -41.10
C THR A 368 -52.01 1.17 -39.95
N LEU A 369 -53.16 1.84 -40.00
CA LEU A 369 -53.54 2.92 -39.09
C LEU A 369 -54.11 2.40 -37.77
N VAL A 370 -53.53 2.82 -36.63
CA VAL A 370 -54.04 2.53 -35.28
C VAL A 370 -54.68 3.79 -34.65
N PRO A 371 -55.80 3.71 -33.89
CA PRO A 371 -56.63 4.88 -33.60
C PRO A 371 -56.03 5.93 -32.64
N LYS A 372 -56.41 7.19 -32.86
CA LYS A 372 -55.99 8.40 -32.10
C LYS A 372 -56.38 8.42 -30.60
N SER A 373 -57.01 7.37 -30.08
CA SER A 373 -57.31 7.19 -28.65
C SER A 373 -56.12 6.60 -27.87
N ALA A 374 -55.27 5.76 -28.48
CA ALA A 374 -54.22 5.02 -27.78
C ALA A 374 -53.03 5.90 -27.34
N ILE A 375 -52.62 6.86 -28.17
CA ILE A 375 -51.41 7.68 -27.97
C ILE A 375 -51.58 8.72 -26.83
N LYS A 376 -52.79 8.94 -26.33
CA LYS A 376 -53.15 10.08 -25.46
C LYS A 376 -52.79 9.91 -23.97
N LYS A 377 -51.97 8.92 -23.59
CA LYS A 377 -51.56 8.64 -22.20
C LYS A 377 -50.06 8.73 -21.90
N LEU A 378 -49.17 8.77 -22.89
CA LEU A 378 -47.70 8.74 -22.67
C LEU A 378 -46.98 10.09 -22.87
N THR A 379 -47.67 11.15 -23.29
CA THR A 379 -47.11 12.50 -23.40
C THR A 379 -48.01 13.53 -22.72
N LYS A 380 -47.73 13.82 -21.44
CA LYS A 380 -48.32 14.98 -20.76
C LYS A 380 -47.40 15.56 -19.68
N HIS A 381 -47.23 16.87 -19.77
CA HIS A 381 -46.50 17.78 -18.87
C HIS A 381 -44.96 17.75 -18.90
N ASN A 382 -44.27 18.89 -18.97
CA ASN A 382 -44.63 20.15 -19.67
C ASN A 382 -43.39 21.05 -19.86
N GLN A 383 -43.43 21.94 -20.84
CA GLN A 383 -42.37 22.94 -21.06
C GLN A 383 -42.27 23.94 -19.88
N PRO A 384 -41.06 24.47 -19.58
CA PRO A 384 -40.86 25.43 -18.50
C PRO A 384 -41.45 26.81 -18.86
N LYS A 385 -42.44 27.28 -18.07
CA LYS A 385 -42.89 28.67 -18.11
C LYS A 385 -42.04 29.52 -17.16
N GLY A 386 -41.29 30.48 -17.70
CA GLY A 386 -40.45 31.38 -16.91
C GLY A 386 -41.25 32.27 -15.94
N ARG A 387 -40.71 32.52 -14.75
CA ARG A 387 -41.31 33.42 -13.75
C ARG A 387 -40.28 34.35 -13.11
N LYS A 388 -40.18 35.58 -13.62
CA LYS A 388 -39.40 36.66 -12.98
C LYS A 388 -40.01 37.04 -11.62
N ARG A 389 -39.47 36.50 -10.51
CA ARG A 389 -39.37 37.14 -9.18
C ARG A 389 -38.72 36.18 -8.16
N LYS A 390 -37.42 36.38 -7.88
CA LYS A 390 -36.76 35.97 -6.62
C LYS A 390 -35.33 36.53 -6.39
N SER A 391 -34.70 37.16 -7.40
CA SER A 391 -33.33 37.71 -7.27
C SER A 391 -33.15 38.76 -6.16
N GLY A 392 -34.21 39.49 -5.78
CA GLY A 392 -34.14 40.49 -4.71
C GLY A 392 -33.75 39.93 -3.33
N PHE A 393 -34.11 38.69 -3.00
CA PHE A 393 -33.77 38.10 -1.68
C PHE A 393 -32.30 37.67 -1.62
N VAL A 394 -31.77 37.14 -2.73
CA VAL A 394 -30.34 36.80 -2.87
C VAL A 394 -29.48 38.06 -2.87
N PHE A 395 -29.93 39.15 -3.52
CA PHE A 395 -29.22 40.43 -3.51
C PHE A 395 -29.28 41.13 -2.14
N PHE A 396 -30.36 40.94 -1.37
CA PHE A 396 -30.47 41.45 0.00
C PHE A 396 -29.55 40.69 0.97
N LEU A 397 -29.53 39.35 0.92
CA LEU A 397 -28.59 38.53 1.70
C LEU A 397 -27.14 38.78 1.29
N GLY A 398 -26.85 38.87 -0.01
CA GLY A 398 -25.52 39.22 -0.52
C GLY A 398 -25.08 40.63 -0.12
N GLY A 399 -26.02 41.59 -0.04
CA GLY A 399 -25.76 42.93 0.47
C GLY A 399 -25.43 42.94 1.97
N ILE A 400 -26.19 42.21 2.80
CA ILE A 400 -25.92 42.08 4.23
C ILE A 400 -24.58 41.36 4.46
N PHE A 401 -24.31 40.26 3.75
CA PHE A 401 -23.04 39.54 3.85
C PHE A 401 -21.86 40.40 3.37
N GLY A 402 -22.03 41.15 2.28
CA GLY A 402 -21.04 42.12 1.80
C GLY A 402 -20.76 43.25 2.79
N ILE A 403 -21.78 43.76 3.49
CA ILE A 403 -21.62 44.76 4.55
C ILE A 403 -20.94 44.18 5.79
N LEU A 404 -21.24 42.93 6.17
CA LEU A 404 -20.56 42.25 7.27
C LEU A 404 -19.09 41.98 6.97
N VAL A 405 -18.77 41.48 5.77
CA VAL A 405 -17.38 41.28 5.32
C VAL A 405 -16.64 42.62 5.19
N ALA A 406 -17.27 43.64 4.61
CA ALA A 406 -16.69 44.98 4.54
C ALA A 406 -16.45 45.58 5.94
N GLY A 407 -17.37 45.39 6.89
CA GLY A 407 -17.18 45.81 8.29
C GLY A 407 -16.02 45.08 8.97
N PHE A 408 -15.88 43.78 8.74
CA PHE A 408 -14.78 42.97 9.28
C PHE A 408 -13.41 43.38 8.72
N PHE A 409 -13.32 43.74 7.44
CA PHE A 409 -12.08 44.22 6.82
C PHE A 409 -11.81 45.72 7.07
N ALA A 410 -12.84 46.56 7.24
CA ALA A 410 -12.67 47.99 7.51
C ALA A 410 -12.13 48.30 8.92
N GLN A 411 -12.13 47.34 9.85
CA GLN A 411 -11.76 47.54 11.24
C GLN A 411 -10.33 47.09 11.61
N LYS A 412 -9.44 46.97 10.63
CA LYS A 412 -7.98 46.80 10.84
C LYS A 412 -7.11 47.75 10.00
N ASN A 413 -7.38 49.04 10.16
CA ASN A 413 -6.37 50.10 9.98
C ASN A 413 -6.18 50.81 11.33
N ASP A 414 -5.31 50.26 12.19
CA ASP A 414 -4.22 50.99 12.84
C ASP A 414 -3.43 50.06 13.79
N LEU A 415 -2.24 50.50 14.21
CA LEU A 415 -1.26 49.70 14.93
C LEU A 415 -1.69 49.41 16.38
N PHE A 416 -1.48 48.17 16.83
CA PHE A 416 -0.85 47.91 18.12
C PHE A 416 -0.05 46.61 18.05
N GLU A 417 1.19 46.64 18.55
CA GLU A 417 2.06 45.47 18.70
C GLU A 417 1.64 44.69 19.95
N MET A 418 1.46 43.37 19.83
CA MET A 418 1.17 42.47 20.95
C MET A 418 2.16 41.29 20.92
N PRO A 419 3.33 41.40 21.59
CA PRO A 419 4.36 40.36 21.57
C PRO A 419 3.87 39.01 22.09
N GLU A 420 2.92 39.03 23.04
CA GLU A 420 2.38 37.86 23.74
C GLU A 420 1.76 36.78 22.80
N PHE A 421 1.33 37.16 21.60
CA PHE A 421 0.79 36.21 20.61
C PHE A 421 1.87 35.50 19.78
N ALA A 422 3.13 35.97 19.81
CA ALA A 422 4.26 35.28 19.20
C ALA A 422 4.76 34.13 20.10
N ASP A 423 4.93 34.42 21.40
CA ASP A 423 5.39 33.44 22.39
C ASP A 423 4.40 32.28 22.56
N LEU A 424 3.09 32.56 22.43
CA LEU A 424 2.01 31.55 22.40
C LEU A 424 2.11 30.57 21.20
N ILE A 425 2.83 30.93 20.13
CA ILE A 425 2.99 30.10 18.93
C ILE A 425 4.28 29.26 18.96
N SER A 426 5.27 29.61 19.79
CA SER A 426 6.49 28.80 20.00
C SER A 426 6.23 27.50 20.77
N ASP A 427 5.32 27.51 21.75
CA ASP A 427 5.14 26.42 22.72
C ASP A 427 4.03 25.41 22.35
N LEU A 428 3.56 25.43 21.10
CA LEU A 428 2.49 24.52 20.63
C LEU A 428 3.00 23.07 20.46
N ASN A 429 2.85 22.29 21.52
CA ASN A 429 3.02 20.84 21.54
C ASN A 429 2.11 20.13 20.50
N ILE A 430 2.53 18.93 20.07
CA ILE A 430 1.96 18.15 18.97
C ILE A 430 0.45 17.88 19.12
N ASP A 431 -0.06 17.79 20.34
CA ASP A 431 -1.45 17.39 20.60
C ASP A 431 -2.46 18.46 20.16
N SER A 432 -2.16 19.76 20.33
CA SER A 432 -2.99 20.86 19.79
C SER A 432 -2.92 20.98 18.26
N LEU A 433 -1.98 20.28 17.61
CA LEU A 433 -1.91 20.19 16.15
C LEU A 433 -2.97 19.23 15.58
N MET A 434 -3.49 18.32 16.40
CA MET A 434 -4.50 17.33 16.00
C MET A 434 -5.90 17.94 15.85
N GLU A 435 -6.21 19.02 16.55
CA GLU A 435 -7.54 19.67 16.56
C GLU A 435 -7.88 20.41 15.25
N VAL A 436 -6.88 20.68 14.40
CA VAL A 436 -7.03 21.42 13.14
C VAL A 436 -7.24 20.49 11.93
N LEU A 437 -7.27 19.17 12.15
CA LEU A 437 -7.30 18.15 11.09
C LEU A 437 -8.69 17.49 10.95
N PRO A 438 -9.13 17.15 9.73
CA PRO A 438 -10.35 16.36 9.53
C PRO A 438 -10.29 15.00 10.24
N ALA A 439 -11.42 14.54 10.77
CA ALA A 439 -11.47 13.40 11.69
C ALA A 439 -10.88 12.07 11.17
N GLY A 440 -10.89 11.82 9.85
CA GLY A 440 -10.24 10.64 9.25
C GLY A 440 -8.72 10.65 9.44
N PHE A 441 -8.09 11.77 9.11
CA PHE A 441 -6.64 12.00 9.29
C PHE A 441 -6.20 11.81 10.76
N LEU A 442 -7.10 12.15 11.69
CA LEU A 442 -6.89 12.07 13.14
C LEU A 442 -6.83 10.61 13.64
N GLN A 443 -7.47 9.67 12.93
CA GLN A 443 -7.39 8.24 13.21
C GLN A 443 -6.13 7.63 12.58
N GLU A 444 -5.84 7.90 11.31
CA GLU A 444 -4.68 7.37 10.59
C GLU A 444 -3.34 7.89 11.17
N ALA A 445 -3.30 9.14 11.67
CA ALA A 445 -2.13 9.67 12.39
C ALA A 445 -1.88 8.96 13.74
N ARG A 446 -2.91 8.36 14.36
CA ARG A 446 -2.75 7.50 15.55
C ARG A 446 -2.27 6.10 15.18
N GLU A 447 -2.71 5.58 14.03
CA GLU A 447 -2.22 4.30 13.49
C GLU A 447 -0.75 4.40 13.05
N LEU A 448 -0.31 5.53 12.48
CA LEU A 448 1.10 5.83 12.22
C LEU A 448 1.97 5.87 13.51
N LYS A 449 1.49 6.53 14.58
CA LYS A 449 2.12 6.46 15.92
C LYS A 449 2.10 5.05 16.52
N GLY A 450 1.12 4.23 16.19
CA GLY A 450 1.11 2.79 16.53
C GLY A 450 2.22 2.03 15.80
N GLY A 451 2.36 2.29 14.49
CA GLY A 451 3.37 1.72 13.62
C GLY A 451 4.81 1.98 14.07
N GLU A 452 5.10 3.11 14.74
CA GLU A 452 6.40 3.37 15.37
C GLU A 452 6.84 2.20 16.27
N ARG A 453 5.93 1.61 17.04
CA ARG A 453 6.24 0.51 17.97
C ARG A 453 6.35 -0.86 17.32
N GLU A 454 5.77 -1.08 16.14
CA GLU A 454 5.84 -2.37 15.44
C GLU A 454 6.94 -2.40 14.36
N ALA A 455 7.21 -1.28 13.68
CA ALA A 455 8.34 -1.17 12.74
C ALA A 455 9.72 -1.27 13.44
N LEU A 456 9.79 -1.02 14.75
CA LEU A 456 10.97 -1.24 15.59
C LEU A 456 11.16 -2.70 16.04
N ASN A 457 10.17 -3.59 15.88
CA ASN A 457 10.24 -4.96 16.43
C ASN A 457 10.98 -5.98 15.54
N TYR A 458 11.50 -5.59 14.37
CA TYR A 458 12.52 -6.39 13.68
C TYR A 458 13.90 -5.91 14.13
N ASP A 459 14.65 -6.79 14.81
CA ASP A 459 15.88 -6.44 15.54
C ASP A 459 16.87 -5.68 14.66
N ALA A 460 16.87 -4.37 14.86
CA ALA A 460 17.43 -3.37 13.97
C ALA A 460 18.93 -3.52 13.76
N PHE A 461 19.63 -3.91 14.83
CA PHE A 461 21.07 -4.04 14.90
C PHE A 461 21.54 -5.47 14.62
N SER A 462 20.64 -6.43 14.38
CA SER A 462 20.96 -7.87 14.34
C SER A 462 22.04 -8.24 13.31
N VAL A 463 22.07 -7.59 12.15
CA VAL A 463 23.11 -7.84 11.11
C VAL A 463 24.45 -7.26 11.53
N GLY A 464 24.47 -6.03 12.05
CA GLY A 464 25.66 -5.35 12.53
C GLY A 464 26.27 -6.02 13.77
N LEU A 465 25.44 -6.44 14.73
CA LEU A 465 25.86 -7.22 15.90
C LEU A 465 26.39 -8.61 15.51
N LYS A 466 25.79 -9.27 14.50
CA LYS A 466 26.33 -10.49 13.90
C LYS A 466 27.72 -10.23 13.29
N MET A 467 27.90 -9.17 12.50
CA MET A 467 29.20 -8.83 11.90
C MET A 467 30.24 -8.46 12.97
N ALA A 468 29.88 -7.66 13.98
CA ALA A 468 30.76 -7.34 15.11
C ALA A 468 31.17 -8.61 15.88
N SER A 469 30.26 -9.57 16.07
CA SER A 469 30.58 -10.87 16.70
C SER A 469 31.51 -11.76 15.85
N GLN A 470 31.64 -11.46 14.55
CA GLN A 470 32.60 -12.09 13.63
C GLN A 470 33.94 -11.34 13.58
N GLY A 471 34.07 -10.19 14.25
CA GLY A 471 35.29 -9.39 14.31
C GLY A 471 35.39 -8.27 13.26
N LEU A 472 34.30 -7.90 12.59
CA LEU A 472 34.30 -6.76 11.67
C LEU A 472 34.21 -5.43 12.44
N GLU A 473 35.13 -4.51 12.14
CA GLU A 473 35.23 -3.17 12.71
C GLU A 473 35.30 -2.09 11.60
N ALA A 474 34.77 -0.90 11.88
CA ALA A 474 34.80 0.26 10.99
C ALA A 474 36.21 0.62 10.50
N THR A 475 36.50 0.41 9.21
CA THR A 475 37.88 0.49 8.66
C THR A 475 38.05 1.57 7.59
N HIS A 476 37.02 1.84 6.78
CA HIS A 476 37.02 2.91 5.78
C HIS A 476 35.97 3.98 6.14
N PRO A 477 36.22 5.28 5.93
CA PRO A 477 35.19 6.29 6.10
C PRO A 477 34.06 6.11 5.09
N VAL A 478 32.81 6.21 5.54
CA VAL A 478 31.61 5.94 4.71
C VAL A 478 30.85 7.23 4.41
N VAL A 479 30.64 7.54 3.13
CA VAL A 479 29.78 8.66 2.70
C VAL A 479 28.54 8.11 1.99
N MET A 480 27.36 8.52 2.45
CA MET A 480 26.07 8.09 1.91
C MET A 480 25.43 9.19 1.06
N ILE A 481 25.02 8.84 -0.16
CA ILE A 481 24.43 9.74 -1.16
C ILE A 481 22.96 9.31 -1.37
N PRO A 482 21.98 10.06 -0.81
CA PRO A 482 20.57 9.71 -0.89
C PRO A 482 20.01 9.76 -2.32
N GLY A 483 18.87 9.10 -2.55
CA GLY A 483 18.11 9.16 -3.80
C GLY A 483 17.20 10.39 -3.91
N VAL A 484 16.47 10.50 -5.03
CA VAL A 484 15.43 11.51 -5.24
C VAL A 484 14.40 11.48 -4.10
N ILE A 485 13.85 12.64 -3.72
CA ILE A 485 12.80 12.79 -2.69
C ILE A 485 13.21 12.41 -1.25
N SER A 486 14.25 11.59 -1.07
CA SER A 486 14.65 10.98 0.21
C SER A 486 15.40 11.90 1.19
N SER A 487 15.83 13.08 0.75
CA SER A 487 16.33 14.14 1.64
C SER A 487 15.23 15.13 1.99
N GLY A 488 15.01 15.37 3.29
CA GLY A 488 14.10 16.41 3.78
C GLY A 488 14.54 17.83 3.35
N LEU A 489 13.58 18.70 3.02
CA LEU A 489 13.84 20.08 2.58
C LEU A 489 13.27 21.09 3.57
N GLU A 490 14.11 22.03 4.03
CA GLU A 490 13.80 23.03 5.05
C GLU A 490 13.71 24.44 4.46
N SER A 491 12.71 25.23 4.89
CA SER A 491 12.61 26.64 4.50
C SER A 491 13.53 27.52 5.34
N TRP A 492 14.31 28.36 4.66
CA TRP A 492 15.23 29.34 5.22
C TRP A 492 14.88 30.77 4.77
N GLY A 493 13.68 30.98 4.20
CA GLY A 493 13.22 32.27 3.74
C GLY A 493 12.75 33.18 4.88
N THR A 494 13.11 34.45 4.82
CA THR A 494 12.77 35.48 5.83
C THR A 494 11.77 36.52 5.31
N SER A 495 11.21 36.30 4.11
CA SER A 495 10.09 37.05 3.55
C SER A 495 8.81 36.84 4.37
N ASN A 496 7.83 37.73 4.24
CA ASN A 496 6.56 37.61 4.99
C ASN A 496 5.84 36.27 4.73
N VAL A 497 5.99 35.70 3.53
CA VAL A 497 5.38 34.41 3.15
C VAL A 497 6.19 33.19 3.62
N SER A 498 7.51 33.29 3.72
CA SER A 498 8.36 32.19 4.22
C SER A 498 8.52 32.15 5.74
N ARG A 499 8.34 33.27 6.45
CA ARG A 499 8.47 33.37 7.92
C ARG A 499 7.70 32.29 8.70
N PRO A 500 6.41 31.96 8.39
CA PRO A 500 5.67 30.91 9.11
C PRO A 500 6.32 29.52 9.02
N TYR A 501 7.14 29.30 7.99
CA TYR A 501 7.80 28.05 7.65
C TYR A 501 9.30 28.04 7.99
N PHE A 502 9.86 29.12 8.52
CA PHE A 502 11.30 29.25 8.79
C PHE A 502 11.82 28.12 9.71
N ARG A 503 12.88 27.45 9.27
CA ARG A 503 13.48 26.22 9.84
C ARG A 503 12.52 25.04 10.02
N LYS A 504 11.41 25.00 9.27
CA LYS A 504 10.51 23.84 9.20
C LYS A 504 10.72 23.08 7.89
N ARG A 505 10.57 21.76 7.95
CA ARG A 505 10.66 20.85 6.81
C ARG A 505 9.40 20.90 5.94
N LEU A 506 9.48 21.61 4.81
CA LEU A 506 8.41 21.69 3.81
C LEU A 506 8.33 20.43 2.93
N TRP A 507 9.36 19.59 2.96
CA TRP A 507 9.36 18.24 2.39
C TRP A 507 9.86 17.25 3.45
N GLY A 508 9.18 16.11 3.58
CA GLY A 508 9.54 15.10 4.58
C GLY A 508 9.29 15.53 6.04
N SER A 509 8.09 16.03 6.35
CA SER A 509 7.61 16.17 7.74
C SER A 509 6.11 16.42 7.81
N TRP A 510 5.54 16.41 9.03
CA TRP A 510 4.15 16.82 9.25
C TRP A 510 3.87 18.29 8.86
N THR A 511 4.88 19.17 8.81
CA THR A 511 4.69 20.55 8.33
C THR A 511 4.33 20.59 6.84
N MET A 512 4.84 19.65 6.03
CA MET A 512 4.43 19.48 4.63
C MET A 512 2.93 19.22 4.53
N MET A 513 2.41 18.27 5.32
CA MET A 513 0.99 17.92 5.32
C MET A 513 0.12 19.09 5.77
N ARG A 514 0.52 19.81 6.84
CA ARG A 514 -0.18 21.01 7.29
C ARG A 514 -0.18 22.11 6.22
N ALA A 515 0.94 22.33 5.53
CA ALA A 515 1.05 23.35 4.49
C ALA A 515 0.20 23.01 3.25
N LEU A 516 0.21 21.75 2.79
CA LEU A 516 -0.66 21.25 1.71
C LEU A 516 -2.15 21.45 2.01
N VAL A 517 -2.58 21.24 3.25
CA VAL A 517 -3.99 21.38 3.68
C VAL A 517 -4.41 22.85 3.86
N VAL A 518 -3.54 23.70 4.43
CA VAL A 518 -3.90 25.06 4.87
C VAL A 518 -3.53 26.14 3.86
N ASP A 519 -2.46 25.93 3.08
CA ASP A 519 -1.75 26.97 2.31
C ASP A 519 -1.05 26.37 1.07
N LYS A 520 -1.84 25.63 0.28
CA LYS A 520 -1.35 24.88 -0.90
C LYS A 520 -0.52 25.74 -1.85
N GLU A 521 -0.96 26.95 -2.15
CA GLU A 521 -0.32 27.81 -3.14
C GLU A 521 1.07 28.29 -2.68
N GLU A 522 1.23 28.68 -1.41
CA GLU A 522 2.56 29.09 -0.92
C GLU A 522 3.46 27.89 -0.68
N TRP A 523 2.93 26.71 -0.31
CA TRP A 523 3.69 25.45 -0.32
C TRP A 523 4.22 25.12 -1.72
N LYS A 524 3.34 25.16 -2.73
CA LYS A 524 3.67 24.96 -4.15
C LYS A 524 4.74 25.96 -4.60
N ARG A 525 4.59 27.24 -4.22
CA ARG A 525 5.55 28.32 -4.49
C ARG A 525 6.92 28.12 -3.82
N HIS A 526 6.98 27.47 -2.65
CA HIS A 526 8.24 27.12 -1.99
C HIS A 526 8.93 25.89 -2.61
N ILE A 527 8.12 24.92 -3.06
CA ILE A 527 8.59 23.61 -3.54
C ILE A 527 8.95 23.60 -5.02
N MET A 528 8.29 24.41 -5.85
CA MET A 528 8.74 24.72 -7.22
C MET A 528 10.03 25.55 -7.23
N LEU A 529 10.87 25.34 -8.23
CA LEU A 529 11.96 26.26 -8.58
C LEU A 529 11.46 27.33 -9.58
N ASP A 530 12.20 28.41 -9.71
CA ASP A 530 11.96 29.42 -10.73
C ASP A 530 12.16 28.82 -12.13
N LYS A 531 11.15 28.99 -12.99
CA LYS A 531 11.04 28.31 -14.29
C LYS A 531 12.16 28.67 -15.29
N TYR A 532 12.85 29.79 -15.13
CA TYR A 532 13.85 30.27 -16.08
C TYR A 532 15.29 30.15 -15.57
N THR A 533 15.50 30.25 -14.26
CA THR A 533 16.82 30.12 -13.63
C THR A 533 17.11 28.73 -13.08
N GLY A 534 16.07 27.94 -12.77
CA GLY A 534 16.21 26.65 -12.08
C GLY A 534 16.72 26.78 -10.64
N LEU A 535 16.45 27.92 -9.98
CA LEU A 535 16.89 28.27 -8.63
C LEU A 535 15.68 28.61 -7.72
N ASP A 536 15.93 29.01 -6.47
CA ASP A 536 14.85 29.40 -5.53
C ASP A 536 14.05 30.61 -6.07
N PRO A 537 12.71 30.58 -6.07
CA PRO A 537 11.89 31.72 -6.48
C PRO A 537 12.11 32.98 -5.61
N PRO A 538 11.88 34.20 -6.14
CA PRO A 538 12.05 35.44 -5.37
C PRO A 538 11.28 35.45 -4.04
N GLY A 539 12.03 35.68 -2.95
CA GLY A 539 11.53 35.70 -1.57
C GLY A 539 11.40 34.32 -0.91
N VAL A 540 11.54 33.22 -1.65
CA VAL A 540 11.69 31.85 -1.13
C VAL A 540 13.18 31.57 -0.90
N LYS A 541 13.48 30.68 0.04
CA LYS A 541 14.79 30.04 0.16
C LYS A 541 14.59 28.67 0.79
N VAL A 542 14.99 27.59 0.11
CA VAL A 542 14.83 26.20 0.61
C VAL A 542 16.16 25.46 0.49
N ARG A 543 16.53 24.66 1.50
CA ARG A 543 17.78 23.89 1.52
C ARG A 543 17.52 22.47 2.02
N ALA A 544 18.33 21.52 1.59
CA ALA A 544 18.32 20.19 2.18
C ALA A 544 18.70 20.25 3.67
N ALA A 545 17.98 19.50 4.49
CA ALA A 545 18.41 19.18 5.84
C ALA A 545 19.82 18.51 5.79
N GLN A 546 20.60 18.63 6.87
CA GLN A 546 21.97 18.10 6.93
C GLN A 546 22.12 17.11 8.09
N GLY A 547 23.00 16.11 7.93
CA GLY A 547 23.18 15.02 8.89
C GLY A 547 22.21 13.85 8.69
N PHE A 548 22.29 12.84 9.56
CA PHE A 548 21.50 11.59 9.46
C PHE A 548 20.00 11.84 9.53
N ASP A 549 19.56 12.72 10.46
CA ASP A 549 18.19 13.24 10.57
C ASP A 549 17.56 13.70 9.24
N ALA A 550 18.34 14.04 8.21
CA ALA A 550 17.85 14.43 6.89
C ALA A 550 17.32 13.26 6.03
N THR A 551 17.70 12.03 6.36
CA THR A 551 17.54 10.81 5.55
C THR A 551 17.03 9.58 6.30
N ASP A 552 17.09 9.56 7.64
CA ASP A 552 16.72 8.37 8.43
C ASP A 552 15.26 7.97 8.24
N PHE A 553 14.37 8.96 8.32
CA PHE A 553 12.92 8.84 8.15
C PHE A 553 12.39 9.93 7.22
N PHE A 554 11.54 9.54 6.26
CA PHE A 554 10.88 10.51 5.38
C PHE A 554 9.77 11.27 6.11
N ILE A 555 8.94 10.52 6.83
CA ILE A 555 7.92 10.97 7.76
C ILE A 555 7.98 9.99 8.94
N THR A 556 7.57 10.40 10.13
CA THR A 556 7.41 9.53 11.31
C THR A 556 6.76 8.18 10.93
N GLY A 557 7.47 7.08 11.19
CA GLY A 557 7.06 5.71 10.81
C GLY A 557 7.59 5.19 9.47
N TYR A 558 8.05 6.04 8.55
CA TYR A 558 8.61 5.63 7.25
C TYR A 558 10.14 5.80 7.21
N TRP A 559 10.87 4.74 7.55
CA TRP A 559 12.34 4.70 7.48
C TRP A 559 12.85 4.65 6.03
N ILE A 560 14.04 5.22 5.78
CA ILE A 560 14.78 5.05 4.52
C ILE A 560 16.19 4.51 4.82
N TRP A 561 17.02 5.29 5.50
CA TRP A 561 18.42 4.93 5.78
C TRP A 561 18.67 4.38 7.20
N SER A 562 17.72 4.48 8.13
CA SER A 562 17.96 4.12 9.54
C SER A 562 18.49 2.69 9.70
N LYS A 563 17.99 1.71 8.93
CA LYS A 563 18.45 0.32 8.99
C LYS A 563 19.92 0.15 8.57
N ILE A 564 20.42 0.92 7.62
CA ILE A 564 21.84 0.90 7.25
C ILE A 564 22.69 1.54 8.36
N LEU A 565 22.23 2.66 8.92
CA LEU A 565 22.93 3.42 9.96
C LEU A 565 22.98 2.68 11.31
N GLU A 566 21.88 2.05 11.71
CA GLU A 566 21.79 1.17 12.89
C GLU A 566 22.82 0.03 12.79
N ASN A 567 22.92 -0.62 11.63
CA ASN A 567 23.85 -1.71 11.42
C ASN A 567 25.32 -1.26 11.25
N LEU A 568 25.57 -0.09 10.66
CA LEU A 568 26.90 0.55 10.63
C LEU A 568 27.36 0.93 12.05
N ALA A 569 26.48 1.50 12.87
CA ALA A 569 26.79 1.90 14.25
C ALA A 569 27.21 0.70 15.13
N ALA A 570 26.62 -0.48 14.90
CA ALA A 570 26.99 -1.71 15.61
C ALA A 570 28.42 -2.20 15.34
N ILE A 571 29.07 -1.79 14.23
CA ILE A 571 30.50 -2.07 13.94
C ILE A 571 31.42 -0.86 14.18
N GLY A 572 30.92 0.20 14.85
CA GLY A 572 31.72 1.36 15.26
C GLY A 572 31.66 2.58 14.34
N TYR A 573 30.64 2.71 13.49
CA TYR A 573 30.40 3.97 12.77
C TYR A 573 29.63 5.01 13.59
N ASP A 574 30.02 6.27 13.47
CA ASP A 574 29.45 7.42 14.15
C ASP A 574 29.58 8.69 13.25
N PRO A 575 29.15 9.90 13.71
CA PRO A 575 29.26 11.14 12.93
C PRO A 575 30.69 11.63 12.63
N THR A 576 31.74 10.95 13.09
CA THR A 576 33.15 11.29 12.86
C THR A 576 33.80 10.45 11.75
N ASN A 577 33.26 9.26 11.49
CA ASN A 577 33.74 8.34 10.43
C ASN A 577 32.67 7.98 9.38
N SER A 578 31.42 8.44 9.55
CA SER A 578 30.37 8.36 8.53
C SER A 578 29.68 9.71 8.29
N TYR A 579 29.17 9.93 7.08
CA TYR A 579 28.51 11.19 6.70
C TYR A 579 27.43 11.01 5.63
N THR A 580 26.25 11.58 5.86
CA THR A 580 25.20 11.71 4.84
C THR A 580 25.41 12.99 4.03
N ALA A 581 25.71 12.83 2.73
CA ALA A 581 25.81 13.92 1.76
C ALA A 581 24.43 14.27 1.17
N SER A 582 23.53 14.81 1.99
CA SER A 582 22.19 15.24 1.56
C SER A 582 22.21 16.51 0.70
N TYR A 583 21.34 16.54 -0.30
CA TYR A 583 21.30 17.57 -1.35
C TYR A 583 19.87 17.90 -1.78
N ASP A 584 19.68 19.06 -2.44
CA ASP A 584 18.38 19.47 -2.96
C ASP A 584 18.11 18.82 -4.31
N TRP A 585 17.53 17.62 -4.27
CA TRP A 585 17.19 16.76 -5.41
C TRP A 585 16.25 17.38 -6.46
N ARG A 586 15.74 18.61 -6.24
CA ARG A 586 14.98 19.38 -7.23
C ARG A 586 15.86 20.08 -8.25
N LEU A 587 17.10 20.44 -7.88
CA LEU A 587 18.02 21.21 -8.72
C LEU A 587 18.62 20.36 -9.85
N SER A 588 18.98 21.01 -10.96
CA SER A 588 19.91 20.40 -11.92
C SER A 588 21.29 20.23 -11.30
N TYR A 589 22.09 19.29 -11.79
CA TYR A 589 23.40 18.98 -11.19
C TYR A 589 24.41 20.13 -11.34
N SER A 590 24.32 20.93 -12.40
CA SER A 590 25.03 22.22 -12.50
C SER A 590 24.58 23.22 -11.43
N ASN A 591 23.28 23.30 -11.13
CA ASN A 591 22.75 24.22 -10.11
C ASN A 591 23.01 23.74 -8.67
N LEU A 592 23.21 22.43 -8.41
CA LEU A 592 23.67 21.92 -7.11
C LEU A 592 25.01 22.56 -6.70
N GLU A 593 25.92 22.74 -7.66
CA GLU A 593 27.16 23.48 -7.40
C GLU A 593 26.91 24.99 -7.39
N ALA A 594 26.21 25.55 -8.38
CA ALA A 594 26.03 27.00 -8.49
C ALA A 594 25.26 27.65 -7.31
N ARG A 595 24.29 26.94 -6.70
CA ARG A 595 23.47 27.45 -5.58
C ARG A 595 24.04 27.12 -4.21
N ASP A 596 24.52 25.88 -4.03
CA ASP A 596 24.81 25.29 -2.71
C ASP A 596 26.27 24.84 -2.56
N GLN A 597 27.08 24.91 -3.62
CA GLN A 597 28.47 24.45 -3.67
C GLN A 597 28.58 22.97 -3.25
N TYR A 598 27.57 22.15 -3.60
CA TYR A 598 27.42 20.79 -3.10
C TYR A 598 28.59 19.87 -3.43
N PHE A 599 29.09 19.91 -4.67
CA PHE A 599 30.20 19.07 -5.09
C PHE A 599 31.54 19.57 -4.52
N THR A 600 31.73 20.89 -4.40
CA THR A 600 32.88 21.45 -3.66
C THR A 600 32.87 21.02 -2.19
N ARG A 601 31.71 21.05 -1.53
CA ARG A 601 31.54 20.57 -0.14
C ARG A 601 31.81 19.07 -0.02
N LEU A 602 31.30 18.26 -0.94
CA LEU A 602 31.51 16.81 -0.98
C LEU A 602 32.99 16.46 -1.21
N LYS A 603 33.66 17.11 -2.16
CA LYS A 603 35.09 16.97 -2.42
C LYS A 603 35.92 17.27 -1.16
N LEU A 604 35.67 18.41 -0.53
CA LEU A 604 36.39 18.83 0.67
C LEU A 604 36.13 17.90 1.86
N HIS A 605 34.92 17.34 1.99
CA HIS A 605 34.63 16.34 3.01
C HIS A 605 35.40 15.04 2.76
N ILE A 606 35.43 14.53 1.52
CA ILE A 606 36.18 13.33 1.14
C ILE A 606 37.69 13.52 1.36
N GLU A 607 38.26 14.65 0.94
CA GLU A 607 39.68 14.98 1.21
C GLU A 607 39.98 15.08 2.71
N MET A 608 39.05 15.60 3.51
CA MET A 608 39.19 15.72 4.96
C MET A 608 39.14 14.36 5.65
N ALA A 609 38.13 13.53 5.35
CA ALA A 609 38.02 12.17 5.88
C ALA A 609 39.25 11.32 5.52
N HIS A 610 39.74 11.43 4.28
CA HIS A 610 40.94 10.73 3.82
C HIS A 610 42.18 11.12 4.63
N ARG A 611 42.39 12.43 4.85
CA ARG A 611 43.53 12.96 5.63
C ARG A 611 43.44 12.66 7.12
N VAL A 612 42.23 12.58 7.70
CA VAL A 612 42.03 12.29 9.13
C VAL A 612 42.24 10.81 9.44
N GLN A 613 41.77 9.90 8.59
CA GLN A 613 41.82 8.45 8.86
C GLN A 613 42.98 7.72 8.13
N GLY A 614 43.62 8.34 7.14
CA GLY A 614 44.66 7.71 6.33
C GLY A 614 44.13 6.57 5.43
N LYS A 615 42.83 6.58 5.15
CA LYS A 615 42.07 5.52 4.46
C LYS A 615 41.26 6.11 3.31
N LYS A 616 41.13 5.38 2.20
CA LYS A 616 40.28 5.77 1.08
C LYS A 616 38.80 5.56 1.44
N ILE A 617 37.91 6.42 0.92
CA ILE A 617 36.49 6.49 1.28
C ILE A 617 35.70 5.38 0.57
N VAL A 618 34.69 4.83 1.26
CA VAL A 618 33.61 4.04 0.64
C VAL A 618 32.40 4.95 0.40
N LEU A 619 31.95 5.01 -0.85
CA LEU A 619 30.79 5.80 -1.28
C LEU A 619 29.58 4.88 -1.43
N VAL A 620 28.45 5.22 -0.82
CA VAL A 620 27.21 4.40 -0.88
C VAL A 620 26.09 5.26 -1.42
N SER A 621 25.64 5.01 -2.65
CA SER A 621 24.61 5.79 -3.33
C SER A 621 23.35 4.99 -3.61
N HIS A 622 22.17 5.57 -3.38
CA HIS A 622 20.88 4.93 -3.69
C HIS A 622 20.16 5.65 -4.84
N SER A 623 19.55 4.89 -5.76
CA SER A 623 18.63 5.43 -6.78
C SER A 623 19.27 6.57 -7.59
N MET A 624 18.62 7.73 -7.74
CA MET A 624 19.15 8.94 -8.39
C MET A 624 20.50 9.42 -7.79
N GLY A 625 20.80 9.09 -6.53
CA GLY A 625 22.07 9.38 -5.90
C GLY A 625 23.26 8.73 -6.64
N GLY A 626 23.03 7.60 -7.34
CA GLY A 626 24.03 6.99 -8.21
C GLY A 626 24.38 7.88 -9.42
N GLN A 627 23.39 8.53 -10.03
CA GLN A 627 23.64 9.48 -11.12
C GLN A 627 24.38 10.73 -10.62
N VAL A 628 24.02 11.22 -9.43
CA VAL A 628 24.73 12.33 -8.76
C VAL A 628 26.19 11.97 -8.48
N MET A 629 26.45 10.72 -8.09
CA MET A 629 27.80 10.21 -7.86
C MET A 629 28.61 10.08 -9.15
N PHE A 630 28.00 9.56 -10.23
CA PHE A 630 28.61 9.48 -11.56
C PHE A 630 28.98 10.87 -12.09
N TYR A 631 28.06 11.84 -12.02
CA TYR A 631 28.31 13.24 -12.36
C TYR A 631 29.45 13.85 -11.52
N PHE A 632 29.51 13.54 -10.22
CA PHE A 632 30.59 14.02 -9.35
C PHE A 632 31.98 13.52 -9.79
N PHE A 633 32.13 12.28 -10.26
CA PHE A 633 33.43 11.78 -10.74
C PHE A 633 33.96 12.58 -11.93
N HIS A 634 33.09 12.95 -12.89
CA HIS A 634 33.46 13.85 -13.97
C HIS A 634 33.74 15.28 -13.47
N TRP A 635 32.85 15.82 -12.64
CA TRP A 635 33.00 17.16 -12.07
C TRP A 635 34.32 17.32 -11.30
N VAL A 636 34.69 16.34 -10.46
CA VAL A 636 35.87 16.43 -9.60
C VAL A 636 37.18 16.27 -10.37
N ALA A 637 37.21 15.42 -11.39
CA ALA A 637 38.37 15.29 -12.28
C ALA A 637 38.54 16.51 -13.19
N SER A 638 37.44 17.06 -13.70
CA SER A 638 37.44 18.10 -14.74
C SER A 638 37.96 19.47 -14.25
N PRO A 639 38.80 20.16 -15.05
CA PRO A 639 39.17 21.57 -14.82
C PRO A 639 37.98 22.55 -14.90
N LEU A 640 36.82 22.12 -15.41
CA LEU A 640 35.58 22.92 -15.42
C LEU A 640 34.77 22.81 -14.12
N GLY A 641 35.15 21.89 -13.22
CA GLY A 641 34.51 21.66 -11.93
C GLY A 641 35.51 21.72 -10.78
N GLY A 642 35.66 20.62 -10.06
CA GLY A 642 36.49 20.52 -8.86
C GLY A 642 38.00 20.54 -9.08
N ASN A 643 38.47 20.44 -10.34
CA ASN A 643 39.88 20.54 -10.74
C ASN A 643 40.84 19.71 -9.85
N GLY A 644 40.43 18.46 -9.55
CA GLY A 644 41.26 17.46 -8.86
C GLY A 644 42.18 16.69 -9.81
N GLY A 645 41.85 16.64 -11.11
CA GLY A 645 42.55 15.82 -12.11
C GLY A 645 42.12 14.36 -12.10
N ASP A 646 42.44 13.62 -13.17
CA ASP A 646 42.00 12.23 -13.38
C ASP A 646 42.38 11.26 -12.25
N SER A 647 43.47 11.51 -11.50
CA SER A 647 43.90 10.63 -10.39
C SER A 647 43.05 10.79 -9.13
N TRP A 648 42.36 11.93 -8.93
CA TRP A 648 41.75 12.27 -7.63
C TRP A 648 40.82 11.18 -7.09
N VAL A 649 40.07 10.51 -7.98
CA VAL A 649 39.17 9.41 -7.60
C VAL A 649 39.95 8.18 -7.16
N ASP A 650 41.02 7.83 -7.89
CA ASP A 650 41.90 6.72 -7.50
C ASP A 650 42.62 7.02 -6.18
N ASP A 651 43.07 8.26 -5.98
CA ASP A 651 43.77 8.68 -4.77
C ASP A 651 42.89 8.57 -3.51
N HIS A 652 41.62 9.00 -3.59
CA HIS A 652 40.75 9.19 -2.41
C HIS A 652 39.63 8.14 -2.22
N VAL A 653 39.19 7.42 -3.25
CA VAL A 653 38.04 6.50 -3.20
C VAL A 653 38.51 5.05 -3.29
N ASP A 654 38.02 4.18 -2.41
CA ASP A 654 38.26 2.74 -2.45
C ASP A 654 37.19 2.04 -3.30
N SER A 655 35.94 2.24 -2.88
CA SER A 655 34.80 1.49 -3.35
C SER A 655 33.58 2.39 -3.52
N TRP A 656 32.83 2.20 -4.60
CA TRP A 656 31.52 2.81 -4.84
C TRP A 656 30.44 1.72 -4.86
N ILE A 657 29.56 1.74 -3.87
CA ILE A 657 28.37 0.88 -3.78
C ILE A 657 27.19 1.64 -4.38
N ASN A 658 26.65 1.12 -5.48
CA ASN A 658 25.52 1.68 -6.21
C ASN A 658 24.28 0.79 -6.00
N VAL A 659 23.34 1.25 -5.15
CA VAL A 659 22.15 0.50 -4.74
C VAL A 659 20.93 0.95 -5.56
N SER A 660 20.36 0.06 -6.38
CA SER A 660 19.22 0.34 -7.29
C SER A 660 19.39 1.62 -8.12
N GLY A 661 20.63 1.92 -8.54
CA GLY A 661 20.95 3.15 -9.26
C GLY A 661 20.35 3.20 -10.66
N CYS A 662 19.58 4.25 -10.97
CA CYS A 662 18.91 4.44 -12.26
C CYS A 662 19.87 4.98 -13.35
N MET A 663 20.87 4.18 -13.71
CA MET A 663 21.98 4.61 -14.58
C MET A 663 21.52 5.06 -15.97
N LEU A 664 20.42 4.52 -16.50
CA LEU A 664 19.82 4.91 -17.78
C LEU A 664 18.49 5.68 -17.62
N GLY A 665 18.25 6.25 -16.44
CA GLY A 665 16.99 6.88 -16.05
C GLY A 665 15.95 5.87 -15.53
N ALA A 666 14.73 6.32 -15.27
CA ALA A 666 13.59 5.49 -14.89
C ALA A 666 12.43 5.78 -15.83
N LEU A 667 11.83 4.75 -16.44
CA LEU A 667 10.80 4.95 -17.46
C LEU A 667 9.57 5.69 -16.95
N LYS A 668 9.22 5.56 -15.65
CA LYS A 668 8.14 6.34 -15.01
C LYS A 668 8.41 7.84 -14.86
N GLY A 669 9.63 8.30 -15.15
CA GLY A 669 9.97 9.72 -15.19
C GLY A 669 9.27 10.47 -16.34
N LEU A 670 9.07 9.83 -17.51
CA LEU A 670 8.44 10.46 -18.67
C LEU A 670 6.92 10.72 -18.49
N PRO A 671 6.06 9.74 -18.10
CA PRO A 671 4.64 10.00 -17.86
C PRO A 671 4.42 10.99 -16.71
N ALA A 672 5.28 10.99 -15.69
CA ALA A 672 5.22 11.96 -14.59
C ALA A 672 5.35 13.42 -15.07
N VAL A 673 6.31 13.74 -15.96
CA VAL A 673 6.45 15.09 -16.52
C VAL A 673 5.51 15.37 -17.70
N LEU A 674 4.94 14.33 -18.34
CA LEU A 674 3.99 14.45 -19.44
C LEU A 674 2.56 14.71 -18.94
N SER A 675 2.01 13.80 -18.12
CA SER A 675 0.61 13.82 -17.64
C SER A 675 0.43 13.92 -16.12
N GLY A 676 1.50 13.75 -15.33
CA GLY A 676 1.43 13.81 -13.86
C GLY A 676 0.92 12.52 -13.23
N GLU A 677 0.83 11.46 -14.03
CA GLU A 677 0.29 10.15 -13.68
C GLU A 677 1.42 9.12 -13.61
N MET A 678 1.34 8.24 -12.62
CA MET A 678 2.31 7.18 -12.30
C MET A 678 1.54 5.98 -11.74
N LYS A 679 2.03 4.75 -11.88
CA LYS A 679 1.37 3.57 -11.30
C LYS A 679 1.08 3.72 -9.80
N ASP A 680 2.02 4.27 -9.04
CA ASP A 680 1.85 4.56 -7.61
C ASP A 680 0.59 5.42 -7.34
N THR A 681 0.38 6.49 -8.12
CA THR A 681 -0.82 7.34 -8.01
C THR A 681 -2.10 6.71 -8.58
N ALA A 682 -1.98 5.71 -9.46
CA ALA A 682 -3.13 5.01 -10.05
C ALA A 682 -3.60 3.80 -9.21
N GLN A 683 -2.76 3.28 -8.31
CA GLN A 683 -2.98 1.99 -7.65
C GLN A 683 -2.76 1.94 -6.13
N LEU A 684 -2.25 2.99 -5.49
CA LEU A 684 -2.16 3.00 -4.03
C LEU A 684 -3.55 2.87 -3.38
N ASN A 685 -3.58 2.26 -2.19
CA ASN A 685 -4.77 2.25 -1.34
C ASN A 685 -5.36 3.65 -1.19
N ALA A 686 -6.70 3.73 -1.10
CA ALA A 686 -7.48 4.95 -1.22
C ALA A 686 -6.87 6.17 -0.51
N PHE A 687 -6.33 6.02 0.72
CA PHE A 687 -5.63 7.06 1.48
C PHE A 687 -4.66 7.93 0.65
N ALA A 688 -3.75 7.34 -0.13
CA ALA A 688 -2.71 8.13 -0.81
C ALA A 688 -3.23 8.82 -2.08
N VAL A 689 -4.14 8.17 -2.82
CA VAL A 689 -4.81 8.74 -4.00
C VAL A 689 -5.78 9.84 -3.57
N TYR A 690 -6.64 9.56 -2.60
CA TYR A 690 -7.60 10.50 -2.00
C TYR A 690 -6.93 11.65 -1.23
N GLY A 691 -5.67 11.49 -0.82
CA GLY A 691 -4.79 12.55 -0.38
C GLY A 691 -4.26 13.37 -1.56
N LEU A 692 -3.32 12.82 -2.32
CA LEU A 692 -2.56 13.57 -3.35
C LEU A 692 -3.45 14.12 -4.47
N GLU A 693 -4.44 13.39 -4.96
CA GLU A 693 -5.32 13.89 -6.04
C GLU A 693 -6.34 14.93 -5.56
N ARG A 694 -6.61 14.97 -4.25
CA ARG A 694 -7.47 15.98 -3.63
C ARG A 694 -6.72 17.24 -3.23
N PHE A 695 -5.41 17.13 -2.98
CA PHE A 695 -4.55 18.28 -2.68
C PHE A 695 -3.85 18.85 -3.92
N LEU A 696 -3.55 18.08 -4.97
CA LEU A 696 -2.88 18.55 -6.20
C LEU A 696 -3.54 17.97 -7.46
N SER A 697 -3.94 18.85 -8.39
CA SER A 697 -4.46 18.41 -9.69
C SER A 697 -3.37 17.73 -10.54
N ARG A 698 -3.76 17.03 -11.61
CA ARG A 698 -2.79 16.47 -12.58
C ARG A 698 -1.94 17.58 -13.23
N GLU A 699 -2.56 18.70 -13.58
CA GLU A 699 -1.89 19.88 -14.14
C GLU A 699 -0.88 20.48 -13.13
N GLU A 700 -1.23 20.52 -11.85
CA GLU A 700 -0.35 21.00 -10.78
C GLU A 700 0.81 20.05 -10.50
N ARG A 701 0.59 18.72 -10.55
CA ARG A 701 1.66 17.71 -10.49
C ARG A 701 2.65 17.89 -11.64
N VAL A 702 2.16 18.02 -12.87
CA VAL A 702 2.98 18.27 -14.05
C VAL A 702 3.78 19.56 -13.92
N GLU A 703 3.15 20.66 -13.51
CA GLU A 703 3.83 21.95 -13.34
C GLU A 703 4.95 21.86 -12.28
N ILE A 704 4.68 21.18 -11.15
CA ILE A 704 5.65 20.97 -10.07
C ILE A 704 6.82 20.10 -10.55
N PHE A 705 6.57 18.96 -11.21
CA PHE A 705 7.63 18.07 -11.68
C PHE A 705 8.48 18.70 -12.81
N ARG A 706 7.87 19.46 -13.74
CA ARG A 706 8.60 20.25 -14.74
C ARG A 706 9.44 21.35 -14.09
N ALA A 707 8.96 21.97 -13.01
CA ALA A 707 9.71 22.95 -12.21
C ALA A 707 10.73 22.33 -11.23
N MET A 708 11.10 21.06 -11.41
CA MET A 708 12.16 20.36 -10.70
C MET A 708 13.12 19.69 -11.71
N PRO A 709 14.06 20.43 -12.32
CA PRO A 709 14.99 19.87 -13.31
C PRO A 709 15.74 18.62 -12.84
N GLY A 710 16.03 18.51 -11.53
CA GLY A 710 16.62 17.32 -10.93
C GLY A 710 15.83 16.03 -11.19
N ILE A 711 14.50 16.06 -11.23
CA ILE A 711 13.67 14.90 -11.60
C ILE A 711 13.87 14.52 -13.07
N SER A 712 14.10 15.51 -13.94
CA SER A 712 14.32 15.28 -15.37
C SER A 712 15.68 14.64 -15.70
N SER A 713 16.60 14.55 -14.73
CA SER A 713 17.83 13.71 -14.87
C SER A 713 17.53 12.22 -15.01
N MET A 714 16.38 11.78 -14.53
CA MET A 714 15.92 10.38 -14.61
C MET A 714 15.12 10.10 -15.88
N LEU A 715 15.06 11.01 -16.86
CA LEU A 715 14.47 10.71 -18.17
C LEU A 715 15.26 9.61 -18.89
N PRO A 716 14.61 8.77 -19.73
CA PRO A 716 15.24 7.58 -20.29
C PRO A 716 16.42 7.91 -21.23
N MET A 717 17.58 7.29 -20.98
CA MET A 717 18.80 7.50 -21.77
C MET A 717 19.00 6.39 -22.80
N GLY A 718 19.62 6.72 -23.93
CA GLY A 718 20.00 5.77 -24.99
C GLY A 718 18.93 5.47 -26.04
N GLY A 719 17.70 5.96 -25.85
CA GLY A 719 16.62 5.89 -26.84
C GLY A 719 16.43 4.49 -27.45
N ASP A 720 16.24 4.45 -28.78
CA ASP A 720 15.97 3.21 -29.54
C ASP A 720 17.12 2.19 -29.52
N ALA A 721 18.34 2.58 -29.13
CA ALA A 721 19.47 1.67 -29.02
C ALA A 721 19.39 0.78 -27.76
N VAL A 722 18.77 1.30 -26.68
CA VAL A 722 18.62 0.62 -25.38
C VAL A 722 17.22 0.06 -25.19
N TRP A 723 16.18 0.82 -25.56
CA TRP A 723 14.80 0.53 -25.14
C TRP A 723 13.94 -0.16 -26.21
N GLY A 724 14.49 -0.37 -27.41
CA GLY A 724 13.79 -0.98 -28.54
C GLY A 724 13.26 0.03 -29.56
N ASN A 725 12.67 -0.48 -30.63
CA ASN A 725 12.04 0.31 -31.68
C ASN A 725 10.54 -0.01 -31.76
N ALA A 726 9.83 0.49 -32.78
CA ALA A 726 8.39 0.28 -32.93
C ALA A 726 7.92 -1.19 -33.12
N THR A 727 8.81 -2.20 -33.17
CA THR A 727 8.43 -3.61 -33.37
C THR A 727 9.07 -4.62 -32.41
N TRP A 728 10.13 -4.26 -31.68
CA TRP A 728 10.79 -5.14 -30.70
C TRP A 728 11.63 -4.32 -29.69
N ALA A 729 11.88 -4.88 -28.51
CA ALA A 729 12.81 -4.37 -27.49
C ALA A 729 13.79 -5.44 -26.96
N PRO A 730 14.93 -5.05 -26.37
CA PRO A 730 15.90 -6.00 -25.82
C PRO A 730 15.39 -6.88 -24.67
N ASP A 731 14.37 -6.41 -23.93
CA ASP A 731 13.72 -7.10 -22.81
C ASP A 731 12.41 -7.84 -23.18
N ASP A 732 12.04 -7.90 -24.47
CA ASP A 732 10.86 -8.60 -24.96
C ASP A 732 10.90 -10.12 -24.68
N GLN A 733 9.80 -10.68 -24.17
CA GLN A 733 9.68 -12.10 -23.85
C GLN A 733 9.14 -12.95 -25.01
N PRO A 734 9.61 -14.19 -25.21
CA PRO A 734 9.08 -15.10 -26.21
C PRO A 734 7.57 -15.36 -26.01
N GLY A 735 6.76 -15.02 -27.02
CA GLY A 735 5.32 -15.29 -27.04
C GLY A 735 4.42 -14.24 -26.35
N GLN A 736 4.97 -13.10 -25.92
CA GLN A 736 4.16 -11.99 -25.41
C GLN A 736 3.27 -11.34 -26.49
N GLU A 737 2.09 -10.83 -26.11
CA GLU A 737 1.12 -10.22 -27.03
C GLU A 737 1.49 -8.78 -27.44
N VAL A 738 2.21 -8.05 -26.59
CA VAL A 738 2.60 -6.64 -26.78
C VAL A 738 4.11 -6.50 -26.56
N SER A 739 4.81 -5.91 -27.53
CA SER A 739 6.23 -5.55 -27.40
C SER A 739 6.42 -4.33 -26.53
N PHE A 740 7.51 -4.30 -25.76
CA PHE A 740 7.92 -3.16 -24.95
C PHE A 740 8.63 -2.05 -25.77
N GLY A 741 8.88 -2.26 -27.06
CA GLY A 741 9.55 -1.29 -27.94
C GLY A 741 8.73 0.00 -28.18
N PRO A 742 7.42 -0.11 -28.51
CA PRO A 742 6.44 0.94 -28.29
C PRO A 742 6.41 1.39 -26.82
N PHE A 743 6.62 2.69 -26.57
CA PHE A 743 6.65 3.27 -25.22
C PHE A 743 5.41 4.09 -24.87
N LEU A 744 4.92 4.91 -25.81
CA LEU A 744 3.62 5.58 -25.71
C LEU A 744 2.71 5.06 -26.84
N ASN A 745 1.56 4.50 -26.48
CA ASN A 745 0.61 3.89 -27.40
C ASN A 745 -0.68 4.72 -27.43
N PHE A 746 -1.07 5.22 -28.59
CA PHE A 746 -2.24 6.10 -28.76
C PHE A 746 -3.35 5.40 -29.56
N LYS A 747 -4.56 5.33 -29.01
CA LYS A 747 -5.72 4.68 -29.66
C LYS A 747 -6.40 5.55 -30.72
N ASP A 748 -6.54 6.84 -30.48
CA ASP A 748 -7.49 7.69 -31.19
C ASP A 748 -6.91 8.32 -32.46
N ASN A 749 -7.51 8.02 -33.62
CA ASN A 749 -7.22 8.70 -34.87
C ASN A 749 -7.88 10.09 -34.88
N ASN A 750 -7.16 11.12 -34.43
CA ASN A 750 -7.61 12.50 -34.50
C ASN A 750 -6.60 13.41 -35.24
N ILE A 751 -7.07 14.53 -35.80
CA ILE A 751 -6.34 15.28 -36.84
C ILE A 751 -5.11 16.03 -36.27
N THR A 752 -5.05 16.25 -34.95
CA THR A 752 -3.93 16.87 -34.22
C THR A 752 -2.77 15.93 -33.93
N HIS A 753 -3.04 14.64 -33.72
CA HIS A 753 -2.06 13.63 -33.33
C HIS A 753 -2.35 12.34 -34.10
N PRO A 754 -1.51 11.94 -35.09
CA PRO A 754 -1.72 10.69 -35.80
C PRO A 754 -1.63 9.53 -34.80
N ALA A 755 -2.59 8.59 -34.84
CA ALA A 755 -2.60 7.41 -33.96
C ALA A 755 -1.40 6.52 -34.27
N ARG A 756 -0.30 6.79 -33.58
CA ARG A 756 1.00 6.16 -33.81
C ARG A 756 1.67 5.86 -32.49
N ASN A 757 2.00 4.59 -32.31
CA ASN A 757 2.86 4.14 -31.22
C ASN A 757 4.25 4.75 -31.37
N LEU A 758 4.72 5.43 -30.33
CA LEU A 758 6.00 6.13 -30.29
C LEU A 758 7.05 5.27 -29.57
N THR A 759 8.27 5.22 -30.10
CA THR A 759 9.42 4.65 -29.37
C THR A 759 9.85 5.57 -28.21
N VAL A 760 10.81 5.17 -27.38
CA VAL A 760 11.34 6.06 -26.33
C VAL A 760 11.93 7.35 -26.92
N THR A 761 12.61 7.29 -28.07
CA THR A 761 13.14 8.49 -28.74
C THR A 761 12.01 9.41 -29.21
N GLU A 762 11.01 8.86 -29.90
CA GLU A 762 9.87 9.63 -30.40
C GLU A 762 8.99 10.17 -29.26
N SER A 763 8.97 9.49 -28.12
CA SER A 763 8.26 9.93 -26.90
C SER A 763 8.96 11.10 -26.19
N LEU A 764 10.31 11.11 -26.19
CA LEU A 764 11.09 12.26 -25.72
C LEU A 764 10.94 13.46 -26.65
N GLU A 765 10.91 13.25 -27.97
CA GLU A 765 10.59 14.30 -28.93
C GLU A 765 9.15 14.83 -28.76
N PHE A 766 8.17 13.95 -28.54
CA PHE A 766 6.79 14.34 -28.24
C PHE A 766 6.68 15.16 -26.96
N LEU A 767 7.34 14.76 -25.88
CA LEU A 767 7.44 15.54 -24.64
C LEU A 767 8.06 16.92 -24.92
N MET A 768 9.17 16.99 -25.65
CA MET A 768 9.82 18.26 -25.98
C MET A 768 8.96 19.15 -26.89
N ASN A 769 8.15 18.58 -27.78
CA ASN A 769 7.27 19.34 -28.67
C ASN A 769 5.95 19.79 -28.00
N THR A 770 5.55 19.16 -26.88
CA THR A 770 4.32 19.48 -26.13
C THR A 770 4.56 20.28 -24.84
N THR A 771 5.81 20.42 -24.41
CA THR A 771 6.22 21.20 -23.23
C THR A 771 6.58 22.64 -23.56
N GLU A 772 6.42 23.52 -22.58
CA GLU A 772 6.76 24.93 -22.75
C GLU A 772 8.29 25.15 -22.93
N PRO A 773 8.72 26.20 -23.66
CA PRO A 773 10.15 26.40 -23.97
C PRO A 773 11.07 26.46 -22.75
N TRP A 774 10.60 27.00 -21.62
CA TRP A 774 11.40 27.08 -20.39
C TRP A 774 11.82 25.70 -19.85
N TYR A 775 10.94 24.70 -19.97
CA TYR A 775 11.24 23.33 -19.58
C TYR A 775 12.18 22.66 -20.58
N GLN A 776 11.92 22.86 -21.89
CA GLN A 776 12.79 22.34 -22.94
C GLN A 776 14.23 22.84 -22.79
N ASP A 777 14.41 24.14 -22.56
CA ASP A 777 15.71 24.78 -22.39
C ASP A 777 16.40 24.31 -21.10
N ALA A 778 15.65 24.14 -20.00
CA ALA A 778 16.19 23.60 -18.75
C ALA A 778 16.73 22.17 -18.90
N VAL A 779 16.01 21.29 -19.60
CA VAL A 779 16.44 19.90 -19.84
C VAL A 779 17.57 19.84 -20.86
N LYS A 780 17.42 20.44 -22.05
CA LYS A 780 18.45 20.46 -23.12
C LYS A 780 19.72 21.20 -22.71
N GLY A 781 19.62 22.12 -21.75
CA GLY A 781 20.73 22.85 -21.15
C GLY A 781 21.44 22.10 -20.00
N SER A 782 20.84 21.05 -19.44
CA SER A 782 21.37 20.32 -18.27
C SER A 782 21.77 18.87 -18.55
N TYR A 783 21.09 18.18 -19.47
CA TYR A 783 21.15 16.73 -19.61
C TYR A 783 21.18 16.27 -21.08
N SER A 784 21.90 15.18 -21.35
CA SER A 784 21.89 14.47 -22.62
C SER A 784 21.30 13.06 -22.47
N HIS A 785 20.75 12.54 -23.57
CA HIS A 785 20.03 11.26 -23.61
C HIS A 785 20.55 10.34 -24.74
N GLY A 786 21.69 10.68 -25.34
CA GLY A 786 22.24 10.01 -26.52
C GLY A 786 23.08 8.77 -26.20
N VAL A 787 23.84 8.32 -27.20
CA VAL A 787 24.84 7.25 -27.09
C VAL A 787 26.08 7.69 -27.85
N ALA A 788 27.26 7.60 -27.23
CA ALA A 788 28.52 7.76 -27.93
C ALA A 788 28.89 6.44 -28.65
N HIS A 789 29.13 6.53 -29.95
CA HIS A 789 29.43 5.38 -30.81
C HIS A 789 30.93 5.13 -31.01
N SER A 790 31.80 5.97 -30.43
CA SER A 790 33.25 5.74 -30.42
C SER A 790 33.93 6.27 -29.17
N ARG A 791 35.08 5.71 -28.80
CA ARG A 791 35.93 6.25 -27.73
C ARG A 791 36.37 7.69 -27.98
N LYS A 792 36.58 8.09 -29.24
CA LYS A 792 36.92 9.49 -29.58
C LYS A 792 35.81 10.47 -29.24
N GLU A 793 34.57 10.02 -29.34
CA GLU A 793 33.38 10.79 -28.96
C GLU A 793 33.25 10.85 -27.43
N VAL A 794 33.46 9.73 -26.72
CA VAL A 794 33.49 9.68 -25.25
C VAL A 794 34.52 10.68 -24.68
N GLU A 795 35.78 10.61 -25.12
CA GLU A 795 36.87 11.49 -24.64
C GLU A 795 36.69 12.98 -25.10
N ALA A 796 35.73 13.26 -25.99
CA ALA A 796 35.27 14.61 -26.31
C ALA A 796 34.10 15.05 -25.41
N ASN A 797 33.18 14.14 -25.10
CA ASN A 797 32.02 14.35 -24.22
C ASN A 797 32.43 14.65 -22.77
N GLU A 798 33.58 14.18 -22.30
CA GLU A 798 34.18 14.56 -21.00
C GLU A 798 34.31 16.09 -20.80
N LYS A 799 34.28 16.88 -21.88
CA LYS A 799 34.39 18.35 -21.86
C LYS A 799 33.05 19.08 -21.83
N ASP A 800 31.92 18.36 -21.90
CA ASP A 800 30.57 18.92 -21.90
C ASP A 800 29.82 18.51 -20.60
N PRO A 801 29.67 19.43 -19.62
CA PRO A 801 29.02 19.13 -18.35
C PRO A 801 27.59 18.57 -18.45
N ARG A 802 26.91 18.75 -19.59
CA ARG A 802 25.56 18.22 -19.82
C ARG A 802 25.55 16.70 -20.05
N LYS A 803 26.71 16.13 -20.41
CA LYS A 803 26.89 14.71 -20.72
C LYS A 803 27.38 13.89 -19.53
N TRP A 804 27.96 14.54 -18.51
CA TRP A 804 28.51 13.89 -17.30
C TRP A 804 27.50 13.06 -16.49
N VAL A 805 26.20 13.15 -16.77
CA VAL A 805 25.20 12.25 -16.17
C VAL A 805 25.03 10.94 -16.96
N ASN A 806 25.30 10.93 -18.27
CA ASN A 806 24.90 9.87 -19.17
C ASN A 806 26.05 8.84 -19.39
N PRO A 807 25.98 7.65 -18.77
CA PRO A 807 27.04 6.65 -18.86
C PRO A 807 27.11 5.94 -20.23
N LEU A 808 26.22 6.29 -21.17
CA LEU A 808 26.30 5.90 -22.58
C LEU A 808 27.08 6.92 -23.43
N GLU A 809 27.36 8.11 -22.90
CA GLU A 809 28.11 9.18 -23.59
C GLU A 809 29.48 9.50 -22.95
N THR A 810 29.66 9.26 -21.65
CA THR A 810 30.92 9.51 -20.92
C THR A 810 31.53 8.22 -20.32
N ARG A 811 32.78 8.27 -19.84
CA ARG A 811 33.51 7.10 -19.29
C ARG A 811 33.57 7.10 -17.76
N LEU A 812 33.82 5.93 -17.17
CA LEU A 812 34.28 5.85 -15.78
C LEU A 812 35.57 6.69 -15.56
N PRO A 813 35.81 7.16 -14.31
CA PRO A 813 37.05 7.85 -13.95
C PRO A 813 38.28 6.97 -14.23
N LEU A 814 39.46 7.57 -14.38
CA LEU A 814 40.71 6.83 -14.66
C LEU A 814 41.31 6.19 -13.39
N ALA A 815 40.48 5.46 -12.65
CA ALA A 815 40.81 4.85 -11.37
C ALA A 815 40.87 3.32 -11.48
N PRO A 816 42.05 2.73 -11.75
CA PRO A 816 42.21 1.27 -11.82
C PRO A 816 42.08 0.58 -10.45
N ASN A 817 42.29 1.29 -9.33
CA ASN A 817 42.16 0.74 -7.98
C ASN A 817 40.74 0.89 -7.40
N LEU A 818 39.87 1.65 -8.05
CA LEU A 818 38.46 1.79 -7.67
C LEU A 818 37.71 0.46 -7.87
N LYS A 819 36.84 0.13 -6.92
CA LYS A 819 35.92 -1.02 -6.99
C LYS A 819 34.49 -0.50 -7.09
N ILE A 820 33.69 -1.01 -8.01
CA ILE A 820 32.28 -0.65 -8.19
C ILE A 820 31.42 -1.86 -7.85
N PHE A 821 30.48 -1.70 -6.93
CA PHE A 821 29.55 -2.73 -6.49
C PHE A 821 28.14 -2.32 -6.87
N CYS A 822 27.54 -2.99 -7.86
CA CYS A 822 26.17 -2.75 -8.29
C CYS A 822 25.22 -3.74 -7.61
N PHE A 823 24.40 -3.25 -6.69
CA PHE A 823 23.46 -4.04 -5.91
C PHE A 823 22.03 -3.59 -6.25
N TYR A 824 21.16 -4.47 -6.75
CA TYR A 824 19.82 -4.07 -7.16
C TYR A 824 18.77 -5.18 -7.05
N GLY A 825 17.51 -4.77 -6.90
CA GLY A 825 16.36 -5.67 -6.83
C GLY A 825 15.99 -6.29 -8.18
N THR A 826 15.51 -7.53 -8.17
CA THR A 826 15.04 -8.25 -9.38
C THR A 826 13.69 -8.95 -9.16
N GLY A 827 13.00 -9.30 -10.24
CA GLY A 827 11.72 -10.01 -10.20
C GLY A 827 10.48 -9.21 -9.79
N LYS A 828 10.55 -7.90 -9.55
CA LYS A 828 9.36 -7.08 -9.21
C LYS A 828 8.73 -6.42 -10.47
N PRO A 829 7.41 -6.54 -10.72
CA PRO A 829 6.75 -5.91 -11.87
C PRO A 829 6.85 -4.38 -11.84
N THR A 830 7.47 -3.82 -12.90
CA THR A 830 7.89 -2.41 -13.01
C THR A 830 7.34 -1.78 -14.29
N GLU A 831 6.98 -0.50 -14.25
CA GLU A 831 6.33 0.22 -15.37
C GLU A 831 7.26 0.30 -16.61
N ARG A 832 6.79 -0.14 -17.78
CA ARG A 832 7.63 -0.32 -18.99
C ARG A 832 7.13 0.37 -20.26
N SER A 833 5.82 0.51 -20.43
CA SER A 833 5.17 1.15 -21.58
C SER A 833 3.74 1.57 -21.17
N TYR A 834 3.16 2.54 -21.87
CA TYR A 834 1.91 3.18 -21.46
C TYR A 834 0.93 3.31 -22.62
N PHE A 835 -0.36 3.19 -22.32
CA PHE A 835 -1.45 3.50 -23.22
C PHE A 835 -2.09 4.83 -22.84
N TYR A 836 -2.27 5.69 -23.83
CA TYR A 836 -2.80 7.05 -23.68
C TYR A 836 -3.99 7.28 -24.61
N HIS A 837 -4.90 8.14 -24.17
CA HIS A 837 -5.98 8.70 -24.99
C HIS A 837 -5.89 10.23 -25.03
N ASP A 838 -6.51 10.85 -26.04
CA ASP A 838 -6.58 12.31 -26.17
C ASP A 838 -7.57 12.87 -25.12
N THR A 839 -7.18 13.97 -24.44
CA THR A 839 -8.00 14.71 -23.48
C THR A 839 -8.07 16.20 -23.79
N SER A 840 -8.31 16.55 -25.05
CA SER A 840 -8.70 17.89 -25.51
C SER A 840 -9.94 18.51 -24.80
N ALA A 841 -10.54 17.81 -23.83
CA ALA A 841 -11.53 18.30 -22.87
C ALA A 841 -10.95 18.97 -21.61
N HIS A 842 -9.62 19.03 -21.42
CA HIS A 842 -8.97 19.68 -20.27
C HIS A 842 -7.97 20.77 -20.71
N PRO A 843 -8.11 22.04 -20.26
CA PRO A 843 -7.34 23.18 -20.76
C PRO A 843 -5.93 23.29 -20.15
N GLY A 844 -5.11 22.26 -20.34
CA GLY A 844 -3.74 22.17 -19.82
C GLY A 844 -3.08 20.81 -20.04
N LEU A 845 -3.88 19.74 -20.20
CA LEU A 845 -3.41 18.38 -20.41
C LEU A 845 -4.07 17.73 -21.62
N ASN A 846 -3.30 17.59 -22.71
CA ASN A 846 -3.77 17.00 -23.97
C ASN A 846 -3.88 15.48 -23.94
N VAL A 847 -3.24 14.79 -22.99
CA VAL A 847 -3.17 13.31 -22.93
C VAL A 847 -3.24 12.80 -21.49
N THR A 848 -3.97 11.70 -21.26
CA THR A 848 -3.99 10.95 -19.98
C THR A 848 -3.95 9.43 -20.21
N ILE A 849 -3.49 8.68 -19.21
CA ILE A 849 -3.38 7.22 -19.28
C ILE A 849 -4.76 6.56 -19.41
N ASP A 850 -4.91 5.62 -20.34
CA ASP A 850 -6.14 4.85 -20.55
C ASP A 850 -6.27 3.72 -19.53
N THR A 851 -6.69 4.09 -18.33
CA THR A 851 -6.92 3.19 -17.19
C THR A 851 -8.02 2.16 -17.42
N ALA A 852 -8.81 2.26 -18.49
CA ALA A 852 -9.81 1.28 -18.86
C ALA A 852 -9.21 0.04 -19.57
N ILE A 853 -7.91 0.04 -19.90
CA ILE A 853 -7.21 -1.15 -20.41
C ILE A 853 -6.68 -1.98 -19.24
N ASN A 854 -7.25 -3.16 -19.05
CA ASN A 854 -6.70 -4.19 -18.16
C ASN A 854 -6.80 -5.55 -18.86
N GLN A 855 -5.68 -6.00 -19.46
CA GLN A 855 -5.60 -7.19 -20.32
C GLN A 855 -4.16 -7.75 -20.30
N GLY A 856 -3.99 -9.04 -20.02
CA GLY A 856 -2.68 -9.70 -20.07
C GLY A 856 -1.66 -9.09 -19.10
N ASN A 857 -0.57 -8.53 -19.63
CA ASN A 857 0.47 -7.80 -18.89
C ASN A 857 0.22 -6.28 -18.81
N ILE A 858 -0.94 -5.81 -19.28
CA ILE A 858 -1.38 -4.40 -19.22
C ILE A 858 -2.29 -4.23 -18.00
N ASP A 859 -1.83 -3.43 -17.05
CA ASP A 859 -2.47 -3.18 -15.77
C ASP A 859 -2.86 -1.69 -15.69
N HIS A 860 -4.17 -1.39 -15.81
CA HIS A 860 -4.73 -0.03 -15.81
C HIS A 860 -4.03 0.92 -16.82
N GLY A 861 -3.83 0.46 -18.05
CA GLY A 861 -3.15 1.21 -19.12
C GLY A 861 -1.62 1.18 -19.06
N ILE A 862 -1.03 0.50 -18.08
CA ILE A 862 0.42 0.44 -17.86
C ILE A 862 0.93 -0.98 -18.13
N VAL A 863 1.83 -1.14 -19.09
CA VAL A 863 2.53 -2.40 -19.37
C VAL A 863 3.65 -2.59 -18.35
N LEU A 864 3.77 -3.79 -17.81
CA LEU A 864 4.78 -4.13 -16.80
C LEU A 864 5.89 -5.04 -17.38
N SER A 865 7.15 -4.78 -17.02
CA SER A 865 8.29 -5.68 -17.22
C SER A 865 9.12 -5.83 -15.93
N GLU A 866 10.30 -6.43 -16.00
CA GLU A 866 11.12 -6.75 -14.83
C GLU A 866 11.91 -5.54 -14.29
N GLY A 867 12.02 -5.45 -12.96
CA GLY A 867 12.83 -4.46 -12.24
C GLY A 867 12.71 -4.60 -10.72
N ASP A 868 12.87 -3.49 -10.01
CA ASP A 868 12.71 -3.39 -8.54
C ASP A 868 11.38 -2.73 -8.11
N GLY A 869 10.45 -2.57 -9.05
CA GLY A 869 9.16 -1.88 -8.87
C GLY A 869 9.18 -0.40 -9.23
N THR A 870 10.36 0.23 -9.41
CA THR A 870 10.48 1.64 -9.85
C THR A 870 11.46 1.83 -10.99
N VAL A 871 12.57 1.08 -11.02
CA VAL A 871 13.58 1.13 -12.08
C VAL A 871 13.60 -0.20 -12.81
N ASN A 872 13.49 -0.15 -14.14
CA ASN A 872 13.54 -1.35 -14.97
C ASN A 872 14.94 -1.99 -14.93
N LEU A 873 14.99 -3.32 -15.00
CA LEU A 873 16.21 -4.12 -14.91
C LEU A 873 17.31 -3.67 -15.90
N LEU A 874 16.94 -3.25 -17.11
CA LEU A 874 17.88 -2.66 -18.08
C LEU A 874 18.62 -1.42 -17.54
N SER A 875 17.96 -0.51 -16.83
CA SER A 875 18.59 0.72 -16.35
C SER A 875 19.52 0.49 -15.15
N MET A 876 19.17 -0.44 -14.25
CA MET A 876 20.04 -0.81 -13.12
C MET A 876 21.22 -1.68 -13.57
N GLY A 877 20.93 -2.69 -14.39
CA GLY A 877 21.85 -3.78 -14.68
C GLY A 877 22.73 -3.59 -15.91
N TYR A 878 22.29 -2.90 -16.97
CA TYR A 878 23.01 -2.91 -18.25
C TYR A 878 24.44 -2.36 -18.16
N MET A 879 24.63 -1.20 -17.50
CA MET A 879 25.96 -0.59 -17.38
C MET A 879 26.90 -1.46 -16.56
N CYS A 880 26.43 -2.06 -15.45
CA CYS A 880 27.27 -2.91 -14.62
C CYS A 880 27.59 -4.26 -15.28
N ASN A 881 26.63 -4.87 -15.99
CA ASN A 881 26.78 -6.20 -16.57
C ASN A 881 27.55 -6.20 -17.90
N LYS A 882 27.37 -5.18 -18.75
CA LYS A 882 27.99 -5.11 -20.10
C LYS A 882 28.59 -3.75 -20.42
N GLY A 883 27.90 -2.63 -20.14
CA GLY A 883 28.33 -1.29 -20.58
C GLY A 883 29.74 -0.89 -20.10
N TRP A 884 29.96 -0.87 -18.80
CA TRP A 884 31.27 -0.60 -18.18
C TRP A 884 32.26 -1.78 -18.29
N LYS A 885 31.94 -2.85 -19.04
CA LYS A 885 32.91 -3.87 -19.47
C LYS A 885 33.45 -3.60 -20.89
N MET A 886 32.93 -2.57 -21.60
CA MET A 886 33.48 -2.06 -22.86
C MET A 886 34.65 -1.10 -22.61
N LYS A 887 35.70 -1.16 -23.44
CA LYS A 887 36.92 -0.37 -23.27
C LYS A 887 36.73 1.13 -23.50
N ARG A 888 35.73 1.55 -24.29
CA ARG A 888 35.43 2.99 -24.41
C ARG A 888 34.84 3.61 -23.15
N TYR A 889 34.04 2.85 -22.37
CA TYR A 889 33.39 3.33 -21.16
C TYR A 889 34.19 3.02 -19.89
N ASN A 890 35.06 2.00 -19.91
CA ASN A 890 35.98 1.67 -18.83
C ASN A 890 37.42 1.50 -19.35
N PRO A 891 38.10 2.60 -19.72
CA PRO A 891 39.46 2.54 -20.24
C PRO A 891 40.53 2.26 -19.18
N ALA A 892 40.19 2.36 -17.89
CA ALA A 892 41.10 2.09 -16.77
C ALA A 892 41.08 0.62 -16.30
N GLY A 893 40.04 -0.15 -16.65
CA GLY A 893 39.87 -1.52 -16.18
C GLY A 893 39.37 -1.64 -14.73
N THR A 894 38.67 -0.59 -14.24
CA THR A 894 38.03 -0.53 -12.93
C THR A 894 37.21 -1.80 -12.66
N LYS A 895 37.41 -2.44 -11.50
CA LYS A 895 36.71 -3.68 -11.11
C LYS A 895 35.24 -3.37 -10.86
N ILE A 896 34.33 -4.08 -11.53
CA ILE A 896 32.88 -4.01 -11.31
C ILE A 896 32.41 -5.38 -10.83
N VAL A 897 31.60 -5.39 -9.77
CA VAL A 897 30.96 -6.57 -9.18
C VAL A 897 29.45 -6.34 -9.14
N VAL A 898 28.65 -7.36 -9.46
CA VAL A 898 27.18 -7.31 -9.48
C VAL A 898 26.60 -8.31 -8.49
N ARG A 899 25.66 -7.88 -7.64
CA ARG A 899 24.80 -8.76 -6.82
C ARG A 899 23.34 -8.40 -7.04
N GLU A 900 22.61 -9.31 -7.66
CA GLU A 900 21.16 -9.22 -7.78
C GLU A 900 20.46 -9.69 -6.51
N MET A 901 19.30 -9.12 -6.21
CA MET A 901 18.55 -9.38 -4.98
C MET A 901 17.08 -9.65 -5.31
N ALA A 902 16.76 -10.94 -5.50
CA ALA A 902 15.41 -11.39 -5.82
C ALA A 902 14.38 -10.88 -4.79
N HIS A 903 13.26 -10.37 -5.28
CA HIS A 903 12.18 -9.84 -4.45
C HIS A 903 11.34 -10.98 -3.84
N GLU A 904 11.68 -11.38 -2.61
CA GLU A 904 11.03 -12.48 -1.87
C GLU A 904 10.32 -11.96 -0.60
N PRO A 905 9.11 -11.39 -0.72
CA PRO A 905 8.48 -10.66 0.38
C PRO A 905 7.81 -11.56 1.44
N ASP A 906 8.13 -11.30 2.71
CA ASP A 906 7.45 -11.90 3.87
C ASP A 906 5.96 -11.52 3.89
N ARG A 907 5.08 -12.53 3.84
CA ARG A 907 3.60 -12.37 3.78
C ARG A 907 2.98 -11.61 4.95
N PHE A 908 3.70 -11.43 6.06
CA PHE A 908 3.24 -10.72 7.26
C PHE A 908 4.05 -9.45 7.56
N SER A 909 5.01 -9.06 6.70
CA SER A 909 5.75 -7.81 6.83
C SER A 909 5.15 -6.73 5.93
N PRO A 910 4.78 -5.55 6.44
CA PRO A 910 4.20 -4.47 5.64
C PRO A 910 5.19 -3.84 4.63
N ARG A 911 6.48 -4.22 4.68
CA ARG A 911 7.55 -3.78 3.75
C ARG A 911 8.39 -4.96 3.23
N GLY A 912 7.75 -6.11 3.02
CA GLY A 912 8.39 -7.31 2.44
C GLY A 912 9.46 -8.01 3.30
N GLY A 913 9.88 -7.46 4.44
CA GLY A 913 10.79 -8.13 5.36
C GLY A 913 12.25 -8.18 4.87
N PRO A 914 13.09 -9.07 5.45
CA PRO A 914 14.54 -9.04 5.28
C PRO A 914 15.02 -9.47 3.88
N ASN A 915 14.14 -10.04 3.06
CA ASN A 915 14.40 -10.55 1.70
C ASN A 915 13.64 -9.79 0.61
N THR A 916 13.11 -8.60 0.92
CA THR A 916 12.56 -7.70 -0.09
C THR A 916 13.62 -7.26 -1.12
N GLY A 917 13.17 -7.06 -2.35
CA GLY A 917 13.93 -6.48 -3.46
C GLY A 917 13.20 -5.28 -4.08
N ASP A 918 12.36 -4.59 -3.30
CA ASP A 918 11.71 -3.34 -3.73
C ASP A 918 12.69 -2.16 -3.71
N HIS A 919 12.54 -1.23 -4.66
CA HIS A 919 13.39 -0.04 -4.84
C HIS A 919 13.76 0.72 -3.56
N VAL A 920 12.84 0.87 -2.60
CA VAL A 920 13.11 1.57 -1.32
C VAL A 920 13.32 0.57 -0.19
N ASP A 921 12.53 -0.50 -0.12
CA ASP A 921 12.64 -1.46 0.98
C ASP A 921 13.96 -2.26 0.96
N ILE A 922 14.65 -2.35 -0.19
CA ILE A 922 15.96 -3.00 -0.33
C ILE A 922 17.01 -2.45 0.65
N LEU A 923 16.90 -1.18 1.07
CA LEU A 923 17.75 -0.56 2.10
C LEU A 923 17.58 -1.17 3.51
N GLY A 924 16.54 -1.98 3.71
CA GLY A 924 16.35 -2.81 4.91
C GLY A 924 16.69 -4.30 4.70
N ARG A 925 17.11 -4.71 3.51
CA ARG A 925 17.40 -6.12 3.19
C ARG A 925 18.63 -6.59 3.97
N ALA A 926 18.50 -7.70 4.70
CA ALA A 926 19.55 -8.16 5.60
C ALA A 926 20.86 -8.50 4.87
N SER A 927 20.77 -9.08 3.66
CA SER A 927 21.95 -9.39 2.83
C SER A 927 22.60 -8.16 2.21
N LEU A 928 21.84 -7.09 1.90
CA LEU A 928 22.43 -5.82 1.45
C LEU A 928 23.27 -5.22 2.58
N ASN A 929 22.71 -5.15 3.79
CA ASN A 929 23.41 -4.59 4.94
C ASN A 929 24.69 -5.40 5.25
N GLU A 930 24.65 -6.73 5.18
CA GLU A 930 25.84 -7.57 5.34
C GLU A 930 26.93 -7.28 4.28
N LEU A 931 26.56 -7.05 3.01
CA LEU A 931 27.52 -6.68 1.96
C LEU A 931 28.10 -5.26 2.16
N ILE A 932 27.29 -4.28 2.53
CA ILE A 932 27.75 -2.90 2.81
C ILE A 932 28.73 -2.91 4.00
N LEU A 933 28.42 -3.61 5.08
CA LEU A 933 29.29 -3.72 6.26
C LEU A 933 30.64 -4.36 5.92
N ARG A 934 30.65 -5.45 5.13
CA ARG A 934 31.89 -6.10 4.66
C ARG A 934 32.76 -5.16 3.83
N ILE A 935 32.17 -4.39 2.92
CA ILE A 935 32.91 -3.40 2.11
C ILE A 935 33.47 -2.28 2.98
N ALA A 936 32.68 -1.75 3.92
CA ALA A 936 33.10 -0.70 4.86
C ALA A 936 34.22 -1.16 5.82
N ALA A 937 34.20 -2.44 6.21
CA ALA A 937 35.28 -3.10 6.97
C ALA A 937 36.51 -3.48 6.11
N GLY A 938 36.47 -3.29 4.79
CA GLY A 938 37.58 -3.59 3.87
C GLY A 938 37.62 -5.03 3.33
N GLU A 939 36.64 -5.87 3.64
CA GLU A 939 36.53 -7.26 3.13
C GLU A 939 35.89 -7.35 1.73
N GLY A 940 35.59 -6.21 1.08
CA GLY A 940 34.85 -6.15 -0.20
C GLY A 940 35.47 -6.93 -1.36
N ASP A 941 36.76 -7.28 -1.30
CA ASP A 941 37.40 -8.09 -2.35
C ASP A 941 36.97 -9.56 -2.38
N GLY A 942 36.39 -10.08 -1.29
CA GLY A 942 35.79 -11.43 -1.22
C GLY A 942 34.36 -11.53 -1.75
N ILE A 943 33.80 -10.44 -2.31
CA ILE A 943 32.45 -10.44 -2.89
C ILE A 943 32.55 -10.80 -4.38
N GLU A 944 31.93 -11.91 -4.76
CA GLU A 944 31.85 -12.42 -6.13
C GLU A 944 30.54 -12.00 -6.83
N ASP A 945 30.55 -12.00 -8.16
CA ASP A 945 29.34 -11.76 -8.98
C ASP A 945 28.23 -12.79 -8.69
N GLU A 946 26.98 -12.32 -8.64
CA GLU A 946 25.77 -13.14 -8.63
C GLU A 946 24.70 -12.46 -9.47
N VAL A 947 24.40 -13.08 -10.62
CA VAL A 947 23.41 -12.63 -11.59
C VAL A 947 22.45 -13.79 -11.82
N THR A 948 21.17 -13.51 -11.60
CA THR A 948 20.05 -14.45 -11.52
C THR A 948 19.00 -14.22 -12.61
N SER A 949 18.89 -12.97 -13.06
CA SER A 949 17.97 -12.50 -14.08
C SER A 949 18.52 -12.67 -15.49
N ASN A 950 17.64 -12.51 -16.48
CA ASN A 950 18.00 -12.55 -17.89
C ASN A 950 18.72 -11.27 -18.38
N ILE A 951 19.20 -10.39 -17.49
CA ILE A 951 19.91 -9.15 -17.86
C ILE A 951 21.10 -9.39 -18.80
N MET A 952 21.76 -10.55 -18.75
CA MET A 952 22.84 -10.89 -19.66
C MET A 952 22.35 -11.11 -21.10
N GLU A 953 21.15 -11.66 -21.29
CA GLU A 953 20.51 -11.79 -22.61
C GLU A 953 20.01 -10.42 -23.10
N TYR A 954 19.27 -9.69 -22.26
CA TYR A 954 18.76 -8.37 -22.60
C TYR A 954 19.91 -7.41 -22.96
N SER A 955 21.01 -7.44 -22.19
CA SER A 955 22.21 -6.65 -22.48
C SER A 955 22.87 -7.03 -23.80
N ASN A 956 22.80 -8.30 -24.22
CA ASN A 956 23.32 -8.72 -25.53
C ASN A 956 22.46 -8.19 -26.69
N ASN A 957 21.15 -8.06 -26.49
CA ASN A 957 20.21 -7.53 -27.47
C ASN A 957 20.26 -5.99 -27.61
N VAL A 958 20.74 -5.26 -26.61
CA VAL A 958 20.98 -3.79 -26.66
C VAL A 958 21.99 -3.45 -27.78
N LYS A 959 21.63 -2.46 -28.63
CA LYS A 959 22.35 -2.08 -29.86
C LYS A 959 23.56 -1.16 -29.62
N VAL A 960 24.39 -1.56 -28.66
CA VAL A 960 25.58 -0.84 -28.23
C VAL A 960 26.75 -1.84 -28.13
N TRP A 961 27.81 -1.56 -28.88
CA TRP A 961 28.98 -2.42 -29.11
C TRP A 961 30.26 -1.60 -28.96
N ASP A 962 31.36 -2.20 -28.50
CA ASP A 962 32.68 -1.56 -28.39
C ASP A 962 33.28 -1.24 -29.79
N ASP A 963 34.32 -0.41 -29.81
CA ASP A 963 34.97 0.14 -31.03
C ASP A 963 35.74 -0.89 -31.91
#